data_AF-A0A4W5KVI6-F1
#
_entry.id   AF-A0A4W5KVI6-F1
#
_cell.length_a   1.000
_cell.length_b   1.000
_cell.length_c   1.000
_cell.angle_alpha   90.00
_cell.angle_beta   90.00
_cell.angle_gamma   90.00
#
_symmetry.space_group_name_H-M   'P 1'
#
loop_
_entity.id
_entity.type
_entity.pdbx_description
1 polymer ?
#
loop_
_entity_poly.entity_id
_entity_poly.type
_entity_poly.pdbx_seq_one_letter_code
_entity_poly.pdbx_strand_id
1 'polypeptide(L)'
;MEKLQAEDARYLKRKVKGGSLDVHPTEKALIVQYEVEATILGEMGDPMVGERKECQKIIHLKSLNANTDIASLARKVVEECRLIHPCKLPEVEQLLFYLQKRKKSGNDKREKDSPRELAPFEGMELDEEANINRIDNYVELLYEDIPEKVRGATLILHLARNPDNLEELLQNETALGALARVLREDWKQSIDLATTIIYVFFCFSSFSQFHGQVTHYKIGALCMNIIEHELKRYDLWQDELQKKAAAYILQLKSKKAFKKYQGLLIKQEQLLRVALYLLLNLAEDTRTELKMRNKNIVHTLVKTLDREDEELLVLVVSFLKKLSIFLENKNDMAEMYAVEKLARLLPCKHEDLLNTTLRLLLNLSFDTGLRSQMVQAGLIPKLSSLLADESQRQLCMCILYHISVDDRFKSMFAYTDCIPQLMKMLFDCGESPMDPELISFCINLAANKMNAQVICEGNGLKMLMKRGLKLKDVLTMKMIRNVSQHDGPTKNLFIDYVGDLAAQTGVEEREEYVIECLGTLANLTIPDLDWELVLKEYNLVPFLKDHLKPGSAEDDLILEVVIMIGTVSMDDSCAAMMAKSGIIPALIELLNAQQEDDEFVCQIIYVFYQMVFHQATRDVIIKDTQAPAYLIDLMHDKNAEIRKVCDNTLDIIAEYDEEWGRKIQSEKFRWHNSQWLEMVDNRAMGEDGEPFMYGDDGEPFMHNGDILERPDLFYSAGTEGVPHLEPLPHENAHKRAYECSTYRFLWMSTVSRKCFDSV
;
A
#
# COMPACT_ATOMS: atom_id res chain seq x y z
N MET A 1 -37.38 10.01 -0.37
CA MET A 1 -38.74 9.94 -0.95
C MET A 1 -39.55 8.95 -0.13
N GLU A 2 -40.37 9.48 0.76
CA GLU A 2 -41.28 8.73 1.62
C GLU A 2 -42.45 8.14 0.81
N LYS A 3 -43.02 7.04 1.32
CA LYS A 3 -44.09 6.26 0.70
C LYS A 3 -45.35 7.11 0.50
N LEU A 4 -45.69 7.43 -0.75
CA LEU A 4 -47.01 7.94 -1.14
C LEU A 4 -48.10 6.87 -0.90
N GLN A 5 -49.16 7.25 -0.19
CA GLN A 5 -50.32 6.42 0.13
C GLN A 5 -51.32 6.35 -1.04
N ALA A 6 -52.13 5.29 -1.07
CA ALA A 6 -52.93 4.84 -2.21
C ALA A 6 -54.16 5.71 -2.57
N GLU A 7 -54.40 6.85 -1.92
CA GLU A 7 -55.58 7.70 -2.19
C GLU A 7 -55.33 8.84 -3.21
N ASP A 8 -54.07 9.18 -3.52
CA ASP A 8 -53.71 10.20 -4.52
C ASP A 8 -53.85 9.73 -5.99
N ALA A 9 -54.19 8.47 -6.22
CA ALA A 9 -54.23 7.87 -7.56
C ALA A 9 -55.43 8.33 -8.43
N ARG A 10 -56.39 9.09 -7.89
CA ARG A 10 -57.62 9.50 -8.60
C ARG A 10 -57.46 10.66 -9.58
N TYR A 11 -56.34 11.39 -9.55
CA TYR A 11 -56.15 12.61 -10.36
C TYR A 11 -54.97 12.56 -11.34
N LEU A 12 -54.44 11.37 -11.65
CA LEU A 12 -53.26 11.20 -12.51
C LEU A 12 -53.63 10.80 -13.95
N LYS A 13 -53.44 11.69 -14.93
CA LYS A 13 -53.57 11.36 -16.36
C LYS A 13 -52.18 11.07 -16.94
N ARG A 14 -51.93 9.82 -17.33
CA ARG A 14 -50.68 9.40 -17.99
C ARG A 14 -50.86 9.42 -19.51
N LYS A 15 -50.02 10.17 -20.21
CA LYS A 15 -49.95 10.17 -21.68
C LYS A 15 -48.58 9.67 -22.11
N VAL A 16 -48.56 8.69 -23.02
CA VAL A 16 -47.33 8.12 -23.57
C VAL A 16 -47.18 8.60 -25.00
N LYS A 17 -46.04 9.21 -25.33
CA LYS A 17 -45.66 9.56 -26.70
C LYS A 17 -44.53 8.63 -27.15
N GLY A 18 -44.70 7.98 -28.30
CA GLY A 18 -43.64 7.16 -28.90
C GLY A 18 -42.52 8.04 -29.47
N GLY A 19 -41.27 7.71 -29.14
CA GLY A 19 -40.05 8.38 -29.61
C GLY A 19 -39.35 7.61 -30.75
N SER A 20 -38.02 7.69 -30.81
CA SER A 20 -37.20 7.01 -31.83
C SER A 20 -37.17 5.49 -31.65
N LEU A 21 -36.89 4.78 -32.74
CA LEU A 21 -36.71 3.34 -32.77
C LEU A 21 -35.34 3.03 -33.37
N ASP A 22 -34.48 2.37 -32.59
CA ASP A 22 -33.09 2.11 -32.96
C ASP A 22 -32.71 0.64 -32.74
N VAL A 23 -31.58 0.20 -33.29
CA VAL A 23 -31.03 -1.15 -33.06
C VAL A 23 -30.06 -1.15 -31.89
N HIS A 24 -30.07 -2.21 -31.09
CA HIS A 24 -29.14 -2.32 -29.98
C HIS A 24 -27.68 -2.46 -30.48
N PRO A 25 -26.69 -1.78 -29.85
CA PRO A 25 -25.32 -1.73 -30.35
C PRO A 25 -24.59 -3.08 -30.39
N THR A 26 -25.01 -4.09 -29.63
CA THR A 26 -24.32 -5.40 -29.55
C THR A 26 -25.27 -6.59 -29.70
N GLU A 27 -26.41 -6.55 -29.01
CA GLU A 27 -27.43 -7.59 -29.01
C GLU A 27 -28.40 -7.53 -30.20
N LYS A 28 -29.09 -8.66 -30.48
CA LYS A 28 -30.20 -8.73 -31.44
C LYS A 28 -31.48 -8.18 -30.80
N ALA A 29 -31.55 -6.87 -30.60
CA ALA A 29 -32.67 -6.21 -29.96
C ALA A 29 -32.97 -4.84 -30.59
N LEU A 30 -34.21 -4.37 -30.44
CA LEU A 30 -34.64 -3.01 -30.80
C LEU A 30 -34.80 -2.15 -29.55
N ILE A 31 -34.38 -0.90 -29.62
CA ILE A 31 -34.53 0.10 -28.56
C ILE A 31 -35.66 1.04 -28.98
N VAL A 32 -36.74 1.08 -28.18
CA VAL A 32 -37.84 2.03 -28.35
C VAL A 32 -37.68 3.12 -27.31
N GLN A 33 -37.37 4.33 -27.74
CA GLN A 33 -37.44 5.51 -26.87
C GLN A 33 -38.89 5.99 -26.79
N TYR A 34 -39.35 6.37 -25.61
CA TYR A 34 -40.69 6.90 -25.40
C TYR A 34 -40.72 7.87 -24.23
N GLU A 35 -41.61 8.84 -24.30
CA GLU A 35 -41.79 9.84 -23.26
C GLU A 35 -43.09 9.57 -22.51
N VAL A 36 -43.04 9.56 -21.18
CA VAL A 36 -44.22 9.48 -20.32
C VAL A 36 -44.43 10.84 -19.68
N GLU A 37 -45.58 11.44 -19.98
CA GLU A 37 -46.05 12.69 -19.37
C GLU A 37 -47.13 12.33 -18.36
N ALA A 38 -46.88 12.62 -17.09
CA ALA A 38 -47.85 12.45 -16.01
C ALA A 38 -48.38 13.83 -15.60
N THR A 39 -49.64 14.10 -15.90
CA THR A 39 -50.31 15.35 -15.50
C THR A 39 -51.20 15.10 -14.29
N ILE A 40 -50.97 15.86 -13.21
CA ILE A 40 -51.85 15.87 -12.04
C ILE A 40 -52.95 16.90 -12.30
N LEU A 41 -54.20 16.45 -12.30
CA LEU A 41 -55.38 17.30 -12.45
C LEU A 41 -55.79 17.86 -11.09
N GLY A 42 -56.04 19.17 -10.99
CA GLY A 42 -56.66 19.76 -9.79
C GLY A 42 -58.12 19.33 -9.62
N GLU A 43 -58.74 19.64 -8.48
CA GLU A 43 -60.11 19.21 -8.14
C GLU A 43 -61.19 19.64 -9.16
N MET A 44 -60.92 20.65 -9.99
CA MET A 44 -61.81 21.12 -11.07
C MET A 44 -61.41 20.65 -12.49
N GLY A 45 -60.40 19.78 -12.62
CA GLY A 45 -59.97 19.20 -13.91
C GLY A 45 -58.91 20.00 -14.67
N ASP A 46 -58.38 21.08 -14.10
CA ASP A 46 -57.30 21.88 -14.69
C ASP A 46 -55.91 21.27 -14.42
N PRO A 47 -54.99 21.22 -15.40
CA PRO A 47 -53.67 20.62 -15.22
C PRO A 47 -52.77 21.51 -14.36
N MET A 48 -52.38 21.06 -13.16
CA MET A 48 -51.62 21.91 -12.22
C MET A 48 -50.10 21.67 -12.20
N VAL A 49 -49.60 20.46 -12.48
CA VAL A 49 -48.16 20.20 -12.71
C VAL A 49 -48.01 18.95 -13.59
N GLY A 50 -47.12 19.01 -14.58
CA GLY A 50 -46.80 17.89 -15.47
C GLY A 50 -45.32 17.56 -15.43
N GLU A 51 -44.98 16.33 -15.01
CA GLU A 51 -43.60 15.84 -15.05
C GLU A 51 -43.40 14.95 -16.29
N ARG A 52 -42.34 15.21 -17.05
CA ARG A 52 -41.99 14.49 -18.27
C ARG A 52 -40.75 13.65 -18.01
N LYS A 53 -40.83 12.37 -18.34
CA LYS A 53 -39.69 11.44 -18.21
C LYS A 53 -39.46 10.70 -19.52
N GLU A 54 -38.24 10.81 -20.03
CA GLU A 54 -37.75 10.00 -21.14
C GLU A 54 -37.41 8.59 -20.63
N CYS A 55 -37.93 7.59 -21.33
CA CYS A 55 -37.77 6.18 -20.99
C CYS A 55 -37.33 5.40 -22.24
N GLN A 56 -36.62 4.31 -22.03
CA GLN A 56 -36.23 3.39 -23.09
C GLN A 56 -36.76 1.99 -22.79
N LYS A 57 -37.25 1.29 -23.82
CA LYS A 57 -37.65 -0.12 -23.75
C LYS A 57 -36.86 -0.93 -24.75
N ILE A 58 -36.21 -2.00 -24.30
CA ILE A 58 -35.44 -2.90 -25.15
C ILE A 58 -36.29 -4.14 -25.47
N ILE A 59 -36.46 -4.43 -26.76
CA ILE A 59 -37.20 -5.59 -27.29
C ILE A 59 -36.19 -6.60 -27.81
N HIS A 60 -35.98 -7.69 -27.07
CA HIS A 60 -35.04 -8.75 -27.43
C HIS A 60 -35.68 -9.72 -28.43
N LEU A 61 -34.99 -9.96 -29.55
CA LEU A 61 -35.51 -10.76 -30.66
C LEU A 61 -34.92 -12.18 -30.60
N LYS A 62 -35.43 -12.99 -29.68
CA LYS A 62 -34.92 -14.34 -29.39
C LYS A 62 -34.96 -15.30 -30.60
N SER A 63 -35.84 -15.07 -31.57
CA SER A 63 -36.05 -15.92 -32.75
C SER A 63 -35.39 -15.42 -34.05
N LEU A 64 -34.59 -14.35 -34.01
CA LEU A 64 -33.97 -13.75 -35.20
C LEU A 64 -32.72 -14.53 -35.64
N ASN A 65 -32.86 -15.35 -36.69
CA ASN A 65 -31.81 -16.11 -37.35
C ASN A 65 -31.78 -15.82 -38.87
N ALA A 66 -30.85 -16.42 -39.62
CA ALA A 66 -30.66 -16.13 -41.05
C ALA A 66 -31.86 -16.52 -41.95
N ASN A 67 -32.76 -17.37 -41.45
CA ASN A 67 -33.92 -17.88 -42.18
C ASN A 67 -35.26 -17.29 -41.68
N THR A 68 -35.22 -16.37 -40.71
CA THR A 68 -36.42 -15.74 -40.15
C THR A 68 -37.08 -14.81 -41.17
N ASP A 69 -38.39 -14.97 -41.40
CA ASP A 69 -39.18 -14.03 -42.19
C ASP A 69 -39.36 -12.71 -41.42
N ILE A 70 -38.72 -11.67 -41.92
CA ILE A 70 -38.67 -10.35 -41.29
C ILE A 70 -40.06 -9.68 -41.30
N ALA A 71 -40.86 -9.88 -42.35
CA ALA A 71 -42.15 -9.20 -42.49
C ALA A 71 -43.21 -9.74 -41.51
N SER A 72 -43.18 -11.04 -41.19
CA SER A 72 -44.03 -11.61 -40.15
C SER A 72 -43.53 -11.23 -38.74
N LEU A 73 -42.21 -11.24 -38.51
CA LEU A 73 -41.66 -10.85 -37.21
C LEU A 73 -41.90 -9.36 -36.89
N ALA A 74 -41.76 -8.47 -37.87
CA ALA A 74 -42.02 -7.04 -37.68
C ALA A 74 -43.49 -6.77 -37.30
N ARG A 75 -44.43 -7.44 -37.98
CA ARG A 75 -45.87 -7.35 -37.65
C ARG A 75 -46.13 -7.80 -36.22
N LYS A 76 -45.55 -8.93 -35.82
CA LYS A 76 -45.66 -9.44 -34.44
C LYS A 76 -45.07 -8.46 -33.41
N VAL A 77 -43.92 -7.85 -33.69
CA VAL A 77 -43.29 -6.87 -32.79
C VAL A 77 -44.16 -5.61 -32.62
N VAL A 78 -44.78 -5.12 -33.70
CA VAL A 78 -45.69 -3.96 -33.66
C VAL A 78 -47.00 -4.29 -32.94
N GLU A 79 -47.55 -5.50 -33.13
CA GLU A 79 -48.76 -5.96 -32.44
C GLU A 79 -48.53 -6.15 -30.93
N GLU A 80 -47.38 -6.71 -30.54
CA GLU A 80 -47.06 -6.97 -29.13
C GLU A 80 -46.56 -5.71 -28.39
N CYS A 81 -46.00 -4.72 -29.09
CA CYS A 81 -45.47 -3.50 -28.48
C CYS A 81 -46.34 -2.27 -28.73
N ARG A 82 -47.24 -1.96 -27.78
CA ARG A 82 -48.13 -0.78 -27.79
C ARG A 82 -47.40 0.58 -27.83
N LEU A 83 -46.08 0.62 -27.68
CA LEU A 83 -45.27 1.85 -27.76
C LEU A 83 -44.85 2.18 -29.20
N ILE A 84 -44.96 1.23 -30.13
CA ILE A 84 -44.64 1.41 -31.54
C ILE A 84 -45.95 1.65 -32.30
N HIS A 85 -46.07 2.79 -32.96
CA HIS A 85 -47.28 3.09 -33.75
C HIS A 85 -47.33 2.20 -35.01
N PRO A 86 -48.50 1.68 -35.43
CA PRO A 86 -48.62 0.81 -36.61
C PRO A 86 -48.03 1.39 -37.91
N CYS A 87 -48.00 2.71 -38.06
CA CYS A 87 -47.35 3.39 -39.19
C CYS A 87 -45.83 3.20 -39.27
N LYS A 88 -45.15 2.78 -38.18
CA LYS A 88 -43.71 2.51 -38.13
C LYS A 88 -43.34 1.07 -38.51
N LEU A 89 -44.30 0.27 -38.98
CA LEU A 89 -44.04 -1.11 -39.42
C LEU A 89 -42.90 -1.23 -40.45
N PRO A 90 -42.81 -0.37 -41.50
CA PRO A 90 -41.70 -0.44 -42.47
C PRO A 90 -40.33 -0.15 -41.84
N GLU A 91 -40.29 0.74 -40.84
CA GLU A 91 -39.07 1.08 -40.10
C GLU A 91 -38.60 -0.11 -39.25
N VAL A 92 -39.52 -0.79 -38.56
CA VAL A 92 -39.24 -2.03 -37.81
C VAL A 92 -38.70 -3.13 -38.73
N GLU A 93 -39.30 -3.33 -39.91
CA GLU A 93 -38.82 -4.31 -40.90
C GLU A 93 -37.38 -4.03 -41.33
N GLN A 94 -37.05 -2.76 -41.60
CA GLN A 94 -35.70 -2.37 -42.00
C GLN A 94 -34.65 -2.61 -40.90
N LEU A 95 -34.97 -2.28 -39.64
CA LEU A 95 -34.07 -2.49 -38.49
C LEU A 95 -33.86 -3.97 -38.20
N LEU A 96 -34.91 -4.80 -38.34
CA LEU A 96 -34.81 -6.26 -38.24
C LEU A 96 -33.95 -6.85 -39.35
N PHE A 97 -34.09 -6.36 -40.59
CA PHE A 97 -33.24 -6.76 -41.71
C PHE A 97 -31.76 -6.42 -41.47
N TYR A 98 -31.49 -5.23 -40.93
CA TYR A 98 -30.15 -4.81 -40.54
C TYR A 98 -29.56 -5.74 -39.46
N LEU A 99 -30.32 -6.04 -38.39
CA LEU A 99 -29.89 -6.96 -37.34
C LEU A 99 -29.66 -8.39 -37.83
N GLN A 100 -30.42 -8.86 -38.84
CA GLN A 100 -30.23 -10.19 -39.44
C GLN A 100 -28.92 -10.28 -40.24
N LYS A 101 -28.54 -9.21 -40.95
CA LYS A 101 -27.32 -9.18 -41.81
C LYS A 101 -26.05 -8.69 -41.12
N ARG A 102 -26.14 -8.22 -39.88
CA ARG A 102 -25.01 -7.71 -39.11
C ARG A 102 -23.98 -8.80 -38.83
N LYS A 103 -22.80 -8.72 -39.46
CA LYS A 103 -21.64 -9.57 -39.13
C LYS A 103 -21.07 -9.17 -37.76
N LYS A 104 -20.85 -10.14 -36.86
CA LYS A 104 -20.17 -9.92 -35.56
C LYS A 104 -18.79 -9.30 -35.84
N SER A 105 -18.62 -8.02 -35.51
CA SER A 105 -17.28 -7.39 -35.47
C SER A 105 -16.70 -7.60 -34.07
N GLY A 106 -15.41 -7.92 -34.03
CA GLY A 106 -14.70 -8.38 -32.84
C GLY A 106 -14.46 -7.30 -31.79
N ASN A 107 -14.21 -7.82 -30.58
CA ASN A 107 -13.61 -7.21 -29.40
C ASN A 107 -14.04 -5.78 -29.02
N ASP A 108 -14.94 -5.72 -28.04
CA ASP A 108 -14.82 -4.81 -26.90
C ASP A 108 -15.37 -5.53 -25.66
N LYS A 109 -14.46 -6.09 -24.84
CA LYS A 109 -14.78 -6.61 -23.52
C LYS A 109 -15.00 -5.41 -22.60
N ARG A 110 -16.24 -4.91 -22.54
CA ARG A 110 -16.76 -4.26 -21.34
C ARG A 110 -17.47 -5.34 -20.54
N GLU A 111 -16.92 -5.66 -19.38
CA GLU A 111 -17.49 -6.61 -18.43
C GLU A 111 -18.93 -6.20 -18.11
N LYS A 112 -19.87 -7.01 -18.56
CA LYS A 112 -21.18 -7.19 -17.95
C LYS A 112 -21.16 -8.58 -17.31
N ASP A 113 -21.70 -8.68 -16.10
CA ASP A 113 -21.89 -9.90 -15.32
C ASP A 113 -22.68 -10.98 -16.09
N SER A 114 -22.01 -11.68 -17.00
CA SER A 114 -22.39 -13.02 -17.43
C SER A 114 -21.62 -14.02 -16.57
N PRO A 115 -22.23 -15.17 -16.17
CA PRO A 115 -21.49 -16.24 -15.50
C PRO A 115 -20.23 -16.55 -16.31
N ARG A 116 -19.05 -16.44 -15.70
CA ARG A 116 -17.79 -16.87 -16.33
C ARG A 116 -17.91 -18.38 -16.55
N GLU A 117 -18.30 -18.78 -17.77
CA GLU A 117 -18.48 -20.18 -18.11
C GLU A 117 -17.14 -20.91 -17.98
N LEU A 118 -17.06 -21.86 -17.05
CA LEU A 118 -15.95 -22.83 -17.03
C LEU A 118 -16.06 -23.67 -18.31
N ALA A 119 -14.94 -23.84 -19.02
CA ALA A 119 -14.90 -24.69 -20.21
C ALA A 119 -15.45 -26.11 -19.88
N PRO A 120 -16.25 -26.72 -20.78
CA PRO A 120 -16.66 -28.12 -20.65
C PRO A 120 -15.43 -29.01 -20.50
N PHE A 121 -15.47 -29.99 -19.59
CA PHE A 121 -14.36 -30.92 -19.39
C PHE A 121 -14.68 -32.31 -19.98
N GLU A 122 -13.61 -33.07 -20.29
CA GLU A 122 -13.68 -34.41 -20.88
C GLU A 122 -14.63 -35.33 -20.07
N GLY A 123 -15.65 -35.88 -20.75
CA GLY A 123 -16.66 -36.77 -20.14
C GLY A 123 -18.03 -36.14 -19.89
N MET A 124 -18.24 -34.85 -20.22
CA MET A 124 -19.58 -34.23 -20.26
C MET A 124 -20.35 -34.51 -21.56
N GLU A 125 -19.71 -35.04 -22.60
CA GLU A 125 -20.38 -35.30 -23.88
C GLU A 125 -21.31 -36.52 -23.75
N LEU A 126 -22.62 -36.25 -23.82
CA LEU A 126 -23.66 -37.27 -23.90
C LEU A 126 -24.33 -37.15 -25.27
N ASP A 127 -24.59 -38.30 -25.91
CA ASP A 127 -25.37 -38.36 -27.17
C ASP A 127 -26.85 -37.99 -26.99
N GLU A 128 -27.30 -37.76 -25.75
CA GLU A 128 -28.68 -37.48 -25.36
C GLU A 128 -28.87 -36.04 -24.87
N GLU A 129 -29.90 -35.36 -25.39
CA GLU A 129 -30.30 -34.03 -24.93
C GLU A 129 -31.06 -34.11 -23.59
N ALA A 130 -30.59 -33.36 -22.60
CA ALA A 130 -31.25 -33.26 -21.32
C ALA A 130 -32.56 -32.46 -21.43
N ASN A 131 -33.63 -32.96 -20.82
CA ASN A 131 -34.95 -32.32 -20.82
C ASN A 131 -35.47 -32.17 -19.38
N ILE A 132 -35.90 -30.96 -19.02
CA ILE A 132 -36.33 -30.64 -17.66
C ILE A 132 -37.54 -31.46 -17.20
N ASN A 133 -38.39 -31.90 -18.12
CA ASN A 133 -39.55 -32.75 -17.81
C ASN A 133 -39.18 -34.20 -17.46
N ARG A 134 -37.89 -34.58 -17.53
CA ARG A 134 -37.40 -35.94 -17.24
C ARG A 134 -36.50 -35.99 -16.01
N ILE A 135 -36.56 -34.98 -15.13
CA ILE A 135 -35.72 -34.93 -13.91
C ILE A 135 -35.88 -36.19 -13.07
N ASP A 136 -37.11 -36.70 -12.88
CA ASP A 136 -37.34 -37.90 -12.06
C ASP A 136 -36.55 -39.12 -12.56
N ASN A 137 -36.49 -39.32 -13.89
CA ASN A 137 -35.69 -40.38 -14.51
C ASN A 137 -34.19 -40.18 -14.23
N TYR A 138 -33.72 -38.93 -14.22
CA TYR A 138 -32.32 -38.62 -13.92
C TYR A 138 -31.99 -38.83 -12.44
N VAL A 139 -32.95 -38.61 -11.55
CA VAL A 139 -32.84 -38.88 -10.12
C VAL A 139 -32.78 -40.38 -9.83
N GLU A 140 -33.55 -41.21 -10.53
CA GLU A 140 -33.46 -42.67 -10.40
C GLU A 140 -32.03 -43.20 -10.67
N LEU A 141 -31.36 -42.66 -11.69
CA LEU A 141 -29.96 -43.00 -12.01
C LEU A 141 -28.98 -42.69 -10.85
N LEU A 142 -29.32 -41.77 -9.93
CA LEU A 142 -28.50 -41.45 -8.77
C LEU A 142 -28.52 -42.52 -7.67
N TYR A 143 -29.38 -43.55 -7.78
CA TYR A 143 -29.46 -44.68 -6.86
C TYR A 143 -28.75 -45.94 -7.37
N GLU A 144 -28.31 -45.94 -8.62
CA GLU A 144 -27.64 -47.05 -9.29
C GLU A 144 -26.11 -47.07 -9.02
N ASP A 145 -25.35 -47.81 -9.84
CA ASP A 145 -23.89 -47.87 -9.78
C ASP A 145 -23.22 -46.54 -10.18
N ILE A 146 -21.90 -46.42 -9.94
CA ILE A 146 -21.14 -45.19 -10.16
C ILE A 146 -21.24 -44.63 -11.59
N PRO A 147 -21.14 -45.42 -12.68
CA PRO A 147 -21.27 -44.90 -14.04
C PRO A 147 -22.64 -44.25 -14.30
N GLU A 148 -23.70 -44.86 -13.80
CA GLU A 148 -25.09 -44.44 -13.91
C GLU A 148 -25.33 -43.18 -13.08
N LYS A 149 -24.76 -43.11 -11.87
CA LYS A 149 -24.74 -41.89 -11.05
C LYS A 149 -24.06 -40.73 -11.77
N VAL A 150 -22.92 -40.97 -12.43
CA VAL A 150 -22.22 -39.94 -13.22
C VAL A 150 -23.09 -39.47 -14.37
N ARG A 151 -23.74 -40.40 -15.08
CA ARG A 151 -24.67 -40.08 -16.18
C ARG A 151 -25.86 -39.25 -15.68
N GLY A 152 -26.53 -39.67 -14.62
CA GLY A 152 -27.66 -38.95 -14.01
C GLY A 152 -27.27 -37.54 -13.56
N ALA A 153 -26.13 -37.40 -12.88
CA ALA A 153 -25.62 -36.09 -12.47
C ALA A 153 -25.25 -35.20 -13.67
N THR A 154 -24.72 -35.76 -14.76
CA THR A 154 -24.35 -35.01 -15.97
C THR A 154 -25.58 -34.50 -16.72
N LEU A 155 -26.65 -35.29 -16.79
CA LEU A 155 -27.94 -34.85 -17.36
C LEU A 155 -28.53 -33.69 -16.56
N ILE A 156 -28.50 -33.76 -15.23
CA ILE A 156 -28.94 -32.65 -14.37
C ILE A 156 -28.03 -31.42 -14.54
N LEU A 157 -26.72 -31.62 -14.70
CA LEU A 157 -25.78 -30.54 -14.98
C LEU A 157 -26.08 -29.83 -16.30
N HIS A 158 -26.39 -30.57 -17.37
CA HIS A 158 -26.79 -29.97 -18.64
C HIS A 158 -28.03 -29.08 -18.49
N LEU A 159 -28.99 -29.46 -17.65
CA LEU A 159 -30.11 -28.60 -17.31
C LEU A 159 -29.66 -27.36 -16.53
N ALA A 160 -28.83 -27.52 -15.50
CA ALA A 160 -28.39 -26.45 -14.61
C ALA A 160 -27.48 -25.41 -15.29
N ARG A 161 -26.80 -25.78 -16.38
CA ARG A 161 -25.99 -24.84 -17.18
C ARG A 161 -26.83 -23.77 -17.88
N ASN A 162 -28.12 -24.02 -18.11
CA ASN A 162 -29.03 -23.00 -18.59
C ASN A 162 -29.64 -22.24 -17.39
N PRO A 163 -29.34 -20.94 -17.20
CA PRO A 163 -29.87 -20.17 -16.07
C PRO A 163 -31.39 -20.17 -15.96
N ASP A 164 -32.10 -20.23 -17.09
CA ASP A 164 -33.57 -20.26 -17.14
C ASP A 164 -34.17 -21.50 -16.44
N ASN A 165 -33.40 -22.59 -16.36
CA ASN A 165 -33.82 -23.84 -15.72
C ASN A 165 -33.58 -23.85 -14.21
N LEU A 166 -32.78 -22.92 -13.66
CA LEU A 166 -32.34 -22.99 -12.27
C LEU A 166 -33.50 -22.83 -11.28
N GLU A 167 -34.47 -21.97 -11.56
CA GLU A 167 -35.64 -21.80 -10.69
C GLU A 167 -36.51 -23.07 -10.63
N GLU A 168 -36.70 -23.75 -11.75
CA GLU A 168 -37.47 -24.99 -11.81
C GLU A 168 -36.70 -26.15 -11.15
N LEU A 169 -35.39 -26.25 -11.38
CA LEU A 169 -34.54 -27.21 -10.67
C LEU A 169 -34.50 -26.96 -9.16
N LEU A 170 -34.58 -25.70 -8.72
CA LEU A 170 -34.65 -25.35 -7.31
C LEU A 170 -35.92 -25.86 -6.63
N GLN A 171 -37.04 -25.85 -7.35
CA GLN A 171 -38.32 -26.39 -6.85
C GLN A 171 -38.28 -27.91 -6.69
N ASN A 172 -37.37 -28.58 -7.39
CA ASN A 172 -37.17 -30.02 -7.31
C ASN A 172 -36.22 -30.40 -6.15
N GLU A 173 -36.72 -30.30 -4.91
CA GLU A 173 -35.95 -30.61 -3.70
C GLU A 173 -35.46 -32.06 -3.65
N THR A 174 -36.17 -32.99 -4.31
CA THR A 174 -35.78 -34.40 -4.40
C THR A 174 -34.50 -34.58 -5.22
N ALA A 175 -34.38 -33.91 -6.36
CA ALA A 175 -33.16 -33.94 -7.17
C ALA A 175 -31.96 -33.34 -6.44
N LEU A 176 -32.12 -32.15 -5.85
CA LEU A 176 -31.05 -31.49 -5.10
C LEU A 176 -30.65 -32.28 -3.84
N GLY A 177 -31.63 -32.85 -3.13
CA GLY A 177 -31.42 -33.73 -1.99
C GLY A 177 -30.67 -35.01 -2.37
N ALA A 178 -31.04 -35.64 -3.48
CA ALA A 178 -30.35 -36.83 -4.00
C ALA A 178 -28.90 -36.52 -4.39
N LEU A 179 -28.65 -35.43 -5.12
CA LEU A 179 -27.30 -34.97 -5.47
C LEU A 179 -26.45 -34.70 -4.23
N ALA A 180 -27.00 -33.98 -3.23
CA ALA A 180 -26.29 -33.69 -1.99
C ALA A 180 -25.97 -34.95 -1.17
N ARG A 181 -26.87 -35.95 -1.18
CA ARG A 181 -26.64 -37.26 -0.55
C ARG A 181 -25.52 -38.02 -1.26
N VAL A 182 -25.60 -38.16 -2.59
CA VAL A 182 -24.59 -38.85 -3.39
C VAL A 182 -23.22 -38.18 -3.24
N LEU A 183 -23.15 -36.85 -3.27
CA LEU A 183 -21.89 -36.14 -3.02
C LEU A 183 -21.34 -36.41 -1.61
N ARG A 184 -22.18 -36.66 -0.61
CA ARG A 184 -21.72 -36.94 0.76
C ARG A 184 -21.19 -38.36 0.92
N GLU A 185 -21.80 -39.32 0.25
CA GLU A 185 -21.53 -40.75 0.40
C GLU A 185 -20.44 -41.25 -0.58
N ASP A 186 -20.45 -40.76 -1.82
CA ASP A 186 -19.74 -41.41 -2.94
C ASP A 186 -18.60 -40.58 -3.56
N TRP A 187 -18.36 -39.34 -3.09
CA TRP A 187 -17.34 -38.46 -3.69
C TRP A 187 -15.92 -39.04 -3.70
N LYS A 188 -15.59 -39.93 -2.76
CA LYS A 188 -14.29 -40.62 -2.72
C LYS A 188 -14.14 -41.70 -3.79
N GLN A 189 -15.25 -42.22 -4.30
CA GLN A 189 -15.27 -43.32 -5.25
C GLN A 189 -14.99 -42.83 -6.67
N SER A 190 -15.46 -41.61 -7.03
CA SER A 190 -15.29 -41.03 -8.36
C SER A 190 -15.09 -39.51 -8.30
N ILE A 191 -13.92 -39.05 -8.79
CA ILE A 191 -13.62 -37.62 -8.96
C ILE A 191 -14.56 -37.00 -10.00
N ASP A 192 -14.90 -37.74 -11.06
CA ASP A 192 -15.79 -37.25 -12.11
C ASP A 192 -17.20 -37.00 -11.53
N LEU A 193 -17.71 -37.94 -10.72
CA LEU A 193 -19.00 -37.80 -10.04
C LEU A 193 -19.00 -36.58 -9.10
N ALA A 194 -17.98 -36.45 -8.26
CA ALA A 194 -17.85 -35.32 -7.35
C ALA A 194 -17.79 -33.99 -8.11
N THR A 195 -16.99 -33.92 -9.17
CA THR A 195 -16.83 -32.72 -10.01
C THR A 195 -18.15 -32.33 -10.65
N THR A 196 -18.88 -33.28 -11.25
CA THR A 196 -20.16 -33.03 -11.91
C THR A 196 -21.20 -32.52 -10.92
N ILE A 197 -21.34 -33.16 -9.75
CA ILE A 197 -22.32 -32.72 -8.74
C ILE A 197 -21.95 -31.34 -8.19
N ILE A 198 -20.68 -31.08 -7.90
CA ILE A 198 -20.24 -29.75 -7.45
C ILE A 198 -20.49 -28.70 -8.54
N TYR A 199 -20.32 -29.05 -9.82
CA TYR A 199 -20.64 -28.15 -10.93
C TYR A 199 -22.13 -27.77 -10.93
N VAL A 200 -23.05 -28.73 -10.72
CA VAL A 200 -24.48 -28.41 -10.60
C VAL A 200 -24.70 -27.30 -9.56
N PHE A 201 -24.12 -27.46 -8.36
CA PHE A 201 -24.23 -26.45 -7.30
C PHE A 201 -23.44 -25.16 -7.58
N PHE A 202 -22.41 -25.20 -8.40
CA PHE A 202 -21.70 -24.01 -8.88
C PHE A 202 -22.57 -23.17 -9.83
N CYS A 203 -23.37 -23.81 -10.70
CA CYS A 203 -24.36 -23.10 -11.51
C CYS A 203 -25.35 -22.33 -10.63
N PHE A 204 -25.81 -22.94 -9.52
CA PHE A 204 -26.61 -22.23 -8.52
C PHE A 204 -25.83 -21.12 -7.82
N SER A 205 -24.59 -21.37 -7.38
CA SER A 205 -23.81 -20.37 -6.63
C SER A 205 -23.44 -19.13 -7.46
N SER A 206 -23.56 -19.19 -8.79
CA SER A 206 -23.36 -18.04 -9.67
C SER A 206 -24.37 -16.91 -9.44
N PHE A 207 -25.48 -17.17 -8.72
CA PHE A 207 -26.48 -16.16 -8.35
C PHE A 207 -26.67 -16.11 -6.84
N SER A 208 -26.50 -14.93 -6.23
CA SER A 208 -26.55 -14.74 -4.78
C SER A 208 -27.89 -15.16 -4.15
N GLN A 209 -28.99 -15.08 -4.92
CA GLN A 209 -30.32 -15.56 -4.50
C GLN A 209 -30.37 -17.07 -4.18
N PHE A 210 -29.48 -17.89 -4.76
CA PHE A 210 -29.45 -19.32 -4.52
C PHE A 210 -28.41 -19.75 -3.46
N HIS A 211 -27.59 -18.82 -2.94
CA HIS A 211 -26.55 -19.13 -1.95
C HIS A 211 -27.13 -19.76 -0.67
N GLY A 212 -28.32 -19.32 -0.26
CA GLY A 212 -29.06 -19.92 0.86
C GLY A 212 -29.30 -21.41 0.67
N GLN A 213 -29.60 -21.84 -0.55
CA GLN A 213 -29.95 -23.24 -0.85
C GLN A 213 -28.70 -24.11 -0.94
N VAL A 214 -27.63 -23.60 -1.55
CA VAL A 214 -26.31 -24.26 -1.54
C VAL A 214 -25.83 -24.47 -0.09
N THR A 215 -26.07 -23.49 0.79
CA THR A 215 -25.75 -23.56 2.21
C THR A 215 -26.66 -24.54 2.96
N HIS A 216 -27.97 -24.57 2.64
CA HIS A 216 -28.94 -25.49 3.23
C HIS A 216 -28.51 -26.96 3.08
N TYR A 217 -28.07 -27.35 1.88
CA TYR A 217 -27.56 -28.71 1.62
C TYR A 217 -26.12 -28.95 2.12
N LYS A 218 -25.49 -27.95 2.77
CA LYS A 218 -24.12 -27.98 3.29
C LYS A 218 -23.05 -28.25 2.22
N ILE A 219 -23.30 -27.85 0.97
CA ILE A 219 -22.39 -28.12 -0.15
C ILE A 219 -21.05 -27.42 0.03
N GLY A 220 -21.02 -26.18 0.52
CA GLY A 220 -19.76 -25.47 0.80
C GLY A 220 -18.89 -26.20 1.83
N ALA A 221 -19.48 -26.76 2.89
CA ALA A 221 -18.73 -27.53 3.87
C ALA A 221 -18.21 -28.86 3.30
N LEU A 222 -18.95 -29.50 2.40
CA LEU A 222 -18.50 -30.69 1.67
C LEU A 222 -17.34 -30.35 0.73
N CYS A 223 -17.42 -29.24 -0.02
CA CYS A 223 -16.35 -28.78 -0.91
C CYS A 223 -15.04 -28.58 -0.15
N MET A 224 -15.06 -27.92 1.01
CA MET A 224 -13.88 -27.76 1.87
C MET A 224 -13.22 -29.11 2.20
N ASN A 225 -14.02 -30.10 2.63
CA ASN A 225 -13.51 -31.43 3.00
C ASN A 225 -12.94 -32.19 1.79
N ILE A 226 -13.60 -32.07 0.63
CA ILE A 226 -13.18 -32.71 -0.62
C ILE A 226 -11.84 -32.12 -1.09
N ILE A 227 -11.72 -30.79 -1.09
CA ILE A 227 -10.47 -30.09 -1.46
C ILE A 227 -9.34 -30.53 -0.52
N GLU A 228 -9.56 -30.50 0.79
CA GLU A 228 -8.53 -30.89 1.76
C GLU A 228 -8.04 -32.33 1.53
N HIS A 229 -8.96 -33.25 1.27
CA HIS A 229 -8.64 -34.64 0.97
C HIS A 229 -7.83 -34.78 -0.32
N GLU A 230 -8.23 -34.08 -1.38
CA GLU A 230 -7.54 -34.15 -2.67
C GLU A 230 -6.16 -33.49 -2.64
N LEU A 231 -5.97 -32.43 -1.85
CA LEU A 231 -4.64 -31.88 -1.57
C LEU A 231 -3.75 -32.88 -0.83
N LYS A 232 -4.26 -33.56 0.21
CA LYS A 232 -3.49 -34.61 0.92
C LYS A 232 -3.14 -35.78 0.00
N ARG A 233 -4.08 -36.18 -0.86
CA ARG A 233 -3.89 -37.24 -1.85
C ARG A 233 -2.80 -36.87 -2.87
N TYR A 234 -2.74 -35.61 -3.27
CA TYR A 234 -1.68 -35.10 -4.14
C TYR A 234 -0.30 -35.18 -3.50
N ASP A 235 -0.16 -34.81 -2.22
CA ASP A 235 1.11 -34.91 -1.50
C ASP A 235 1.64 -36.36 -1.50
N LEU A 236 0.76 -37.33 -1.21
CA LEU A 236 1.09 -38.75 -1.25
C LEU A 236 1.57 -39.20 -2.64
N TRP A 237 0.95 -38.69 -3.70
CA TRP A 237 1.37 -38.99 -5.06
C TRP A 237 2.72 -38.38 -5.41
N GLN A 238 2.97 -37.14 -4.97
CA GLN A 238 4.26 -36.47 -5.16
C GLN A 238 5.38 -37.22 -4.43
N ASP A 239 5.16 -37.64 -3.19
CA ASP A 239 6.12 -38.46 -2.42
C ASP A 239 6.42 -39.79 -3.11
N GLU A 240 5.41 -40.46 -3.65
CA GLU A 240 5.60 -41.69 -4.42
C GLU A 240 6.39 -41.47 -5.72
N LEU A 241 6.14 -40.36 -6.42
CA LEU A 241 6.85 -39.98 -7.65
C LEU A 241 8.33 -39.70 -7.35
N GLN A 242 8.63 -38.93 -6.30
CA GLN A 242 9.99 -38.63 -5.88
C GLN A 242 10.76 -39.91 -5.50
N LYS A 243 10.14 -40.80 -4.72
CA LYS A 243 10.75 -42.10 -4.34
C LYS A 243 11.04 -42.98 -5.56
N LYS A 244 10.16 -42.97 -6.56
CA LYS A 244 10.32 -43.75 -7.81
C LYS A 244 11.34 -43.13 -8.77
N ALA A 245 11.50 -41.81 -8.77
CA ALA A 245 12.47 -41.09 -9.60
C ALA A 245 13.93 -41.36 -9.20
N ALA A 246 14.19 -41.67 -7.92
CA ALA A 246 15.53 -42.02 -7.43
C ALA A 246 16.05 -43.39 -7.92
N ALA A 247 15.22 -44.22 -8.56
CA ALA A 247 15.59 -45.56 -9.05
C ALA A 247 15.70 -45.61 -10.58
N TYR A 248 16.94 -45.60 -11.12
CA TYR A 248 17.28 -45.61 -12.55
C TYR A 248 16.59 -46.72 -13.39
N ILE A 249 16.29 -47.87 -12.77
CA ILE A 249 15.73 -49.05 -13.46
C ILE A 249 14.20 -48.94 -13.72
N LEU A 250 13.51 -47.96 -13.13
CA LEU A 250 12.05 -47.81 -13.25
C LEU A 250 11.58 -46.98 -14.47
N GLN A 251 12.50 -46.42 -15.25
CA GLN A 251 12.24 -45.35 -16.24
C GLN A 251 11.22 -45.73 -17.35
N LEU A 252 11.15 -47.00 -17.76
CA LEU A 252 10.21 -47.49 -18.78
C LEU A 252 8.80 -47.80 -18.22
N LYS A 253 8.68 -48.35 -17.01
CA LYS A 253 7.39 -48.52 -16.30
C LYS A 253 6.84 -47.17 -15.81
N SER A 254 7.74 -46.24 -15.49
CA SER A 254 7.43 -44.88 -15.10
C SER A 254 6.60 -44.15 -16.16
N LYS A 255 6.86 -44.34 -17.47
CA LYS A 255 6.12 -43.62 -18.53
C LYS A 255 4.61 -43.91 -18.56
N LYS A 256 4.16 -45.13 -18.29
CA LYS A 256 2.72 -45.47 -18.19
C LYS A 256 2.11 -44.99 -16.87
N ALA A 257 2.83 -45.16 -15.76
CA ALA A 257 2.39 -44.68 -14.45
C ALA A 257 2.30 -43.14 -14.41
N PHE A 258 3.23 -42.46 -15.05
CA PHE A 258 3.30 -41.00 -15.19
C PHE A 258 2.14 -40.47 -16.05
N LYS A 259 1.83 -41.11 -17.19
CA LYS A 259 0.62 -40.78 -17.96
C LYS A 259 -0.67 -40.94 -17.16
N LYS A 260 -0.78 -42.02 -16.37
CA LYS A 260 -1.93 -42.24 -15.47
C LYS A 260 -2.01 -41.15 -14.39
N TYR A 261 -0.87 -40.78 -13.82
CA TYR A 261 -0.77 -39.68 -12.85
C TYR A 261 -1.19 -38.34 -13.47
N GLN A 262 -0.69 -38.00 -14.66
CA GLN A 262 -1.09 -36.80 -15.40
C GLN A 262 -2.61 -36.76 -15.65
N GLY A 263 -3.21 -37.86 -16.07
CA GLY A 263 -4.67 -37.93 -16.25
C GLY A 263 -5.46 -37.74 -14.95
N LEU A 264 -4.95 -38.25 -13.82
CA LEU A 264 -5.56 -38.02 -12.51
C LEU A 264 -5.37 -36.56 -12.04
N LEU A 265 -4.23 -35.96 -12.36
CA LEU A 265 -3.91 -34.58 -12.01
C LEU A 265 -4.86 -33.60 -12.71
N ILE A 266 -5.08 -33.76 -14.03
CA ILE A 266 -6.02 -32.92 -14.80
C ILE A 266 -7.43 -32.98 -14.21
N LYS A 267 -7.91 -34.19 -13.87
CA LYS A 267 -9.22 -34.37 -13.24
C LYS A 267 -9.29 -33.71 -11.86
N GLN A 268 -8.20 -33.79 -11.09
CA GLN A 268 -8.12 -33.15 -9.78
C GLN A 268 -8.09 -31.63 -9.90
N GLU A 269 -7.34 -31.06 -10.84
CA GLU A 269 -7.29 -29.62 -11.12
C GLU A 269 -8.68 -29.10 -11.49
N GLN A 270 -9.41 -29.83 -12.32
CA GLN A 270 -10.79 -29.51 -12.67
C GLN A 270 -11.73 -29.53 -11.44
N LEU A 271 -11.64 -30.57 -10.61
CA LEU A 271 -12.42 -30.66 -9.36
C LEU A 271 -12.12 -29.47 -8.44
N LEU A 272 -10.84 -29.16 -8.23
CA LEU A 272 -10.41 -28.03 -7.41
C LEU A 272 -10.93 -26.71 -7.98
N ARG A 273 -10.87 -26.52 -9.30
CA ARG A 273 -11.35 -25.31 -9.97
C ARG A 273 -12.84 -25.09 -9.70
N VAL A 274 -13.68 -26.08 -9.97
CA VAL A 274 -15.14 -25.94 -9.76
C VAL A 274 -15.46 -25.75 -8.28
N ALA A 275 -14.83 -26.51 -7.37
CA ALA A 275 -15.08 -26.45 -5.94
C ALA A 275 -14.64 -25.11 -5.33
N LEU A 276 -13.45 -24.61 -5.68
CA LEU A 276 -12.95 -23.31 -5.20
C LEU A 276 -13.75 -22.16 -5.77
N TYR A 277 -14.23 -22.26 -7.01
CA TYR A 277 -15.08 -21.22 -7.60
C TYR A 277 -16.44 -21.15 -6.90
N LEU A 278 -17.05 -22.31 -6.61
CA LEU A 278 -18.25 -22.37 -5.81
C LEU A 278 -18.04 -21.69 -4.46
N LEU A 279 -16.93 -21.99 -3.77
CA LEU A 279 -16.61 -21.38 -2.48
C LEU A 279 -16.34 -19.87 -2.58
N LEU A 280 -15.67 -19.42 -3.64
CA LEU A 280 -15.44 -18.00 -3.90
C LEU A 280 -16.76 -17.24 -4.06
N ASN A 281 -17.71 -17.80 -4.81
CA ASN A 281 -19.04 -17.22 -4.97
C ASN A 281 -19.78 -17.14 -3.62
N LEU A 282 -19.75 -18.23 -2.83
CA LEU A 282 -20.38 -18.23 -1.50
C LEU A 282 -19.72 -17.28 -0.50
N ALA A 283 -18.44 -16.96 -0.68
CA ALA A 283 -17.71 -16.00 0.15
C ALA A 283 -18.15 -14.55 -0.13
N GLU A 284 -19.03 -14.29 -1.10
CA GLU A 284 -19.71 -12.99 -1.24
C GLU A 284 -20.41 -12.59 0.08
N ASP A 285 -21.03 -13.55 0.76
CA ASP A 285 -21.54 -13.37 2.12
C ASP A 285 -20.41 -13.43 3.16
N THR A 286 -20.17 -12.33 3.86
CA THR A 286 -19.11 -12.20 4.87
C THR A 286 -19.29 -13.19 6.04
N ARG A 287 -20.53 -13.56 6.39
CA ARG A 287 -20.78 -14.57 7.44
C ARG A 287 -20.31 -15.96 7.00
N THR A 288 -20.50 -16.27 5.72
CA THR A 288 -20.02 -17.51 5.13
C THR A 288 -18.51 -17.50 4.97
N GLU A 289 -17.93 -16.37 4.54
CA GLU A 289 -16.47 -16.15 4.51
C GLU A 289 -15.82 -16.43 5.88
N LEU A 290 -16.39 -15.89 6.97
CA LEU A 290 -15.90 -16.13 8.33
C LEU A 290 -15.97 -17.62 8.72
N LYS A 291 -17.03 -18.33 8.32
CA LYS A 291 -17.12 -19.79 8.55
C LYS A 291 -16.06 -20.56 7.76
N MET A 292 -15.72 -20.11 6.55
CA MET A 292 -14.64 -20.71 5.75
C MET A 292 -13.27 -20.45 6.37
N ARG A 293 -13.04 -19.23 6.88
CA ARG A 293 -11.83 -18.88 7.64
C ARG A 293 -11.64 -19.79 8.86
N ASN A 294 -12.68 -19.98 9.66
CA ASN A 294 -12.65 -20.91 10.82
C ASN A 294 -12.39 -22.37 10.43
N LYS A 295 -12.46 -22.69 9.13
CA LYS A 295 -12.10 -23.98 8.54
C LYS A 295 -10.81 -23.92 7.71
N ASN A 296 -9.94 -22.95 7.97
CA ASN A 296 -8.62 -22.82 7.37
C ASN A 296 -8.62 -22.74 5.83
N ILE A 297 -9.60 -22.01 5.24
CA ILE A 297 -9.62 -21.77 3.78
C ILE A 297 -8.33 -21.09 3.30
N VAL A 298 -7.77 -20.14 4.07
CA VAL A 298 -6.51 -19.47 3.71
C VAL A 298 -5.38 -20.49 3.58
N HIS A 299 -5.22 -21.39 4.54
CA HIS A 299 -4.19 -22.43 4.51
C HIS A 299 -4.35 -23.35 3.29
N THR A 300 -5.60 -23.71 2.98
CA THR A 300 -5.95 -24.54 1.83
C THR A 300 -5.59 -23.86 0.51
N LEU A 301 -5.92 -22.57 0.37
CA LEU A 301 -5.61 -21.77 -0.82
C LEU A 301 -4.10 -21.55 -0.98
N VAL A 302 -3.40 -21.17 0.09
CA VAL A 302 -1.94 -20.97 0.06
C VAL A 302 -1.22 -22.27 -0.30
N LYS A 303 -1.68 -23.43 0.20
CA LYS A 303 -1.17 -24.74 -0.24
C LYS A 303 -1.44 -25.03 -1.71
N THR A 304 -2.57 -24.57 -2.25
CA THR A 304 -2.91 -24.74 -3.67
C THR A 304 -2.02 -23.89 -4.59
N LEU A 305 -1.30 -22.89 -4.08
CA LEU A 305 -0.29 -22.14 -4.85
C LEU A 305 0.92 -23.01 -5.27
N ASP A 306 1.07 -24.22 -4.75
CA ASP A 306 2.12 -25.18 -5.18
C ASP A 306 1.74 -25.95 -6.47
N ARG A 307 0.59 -25.64 -7.08
CA ARG A 307 0.15 -26.21 -8.37
C ARG A 307 0.75 -25.46 -9.55
N GLU A 308 0.71 -26.08 -10.74
CA GLU A 308 1.28 -25.53 -11.98
C GLU A 308 0.19 -25.04 -12.96
N ASP A 309 -1.07 -25.47 -12.82
CA ASP A 309 -2.16 -25.06 -13.69
C ASP A 309 -2.49 -23.57 -13.53
N GLU A 310 -2.20 -22.76 -14.55
CA GLU A 310 -2.31 -21.31 -14.51
C GLU A 310 -3.75 -20.84 -14.27
N GLU A 311 -4.75 -21.53 -14.86
CA GLU A 311 -6.18 -21.21 -14.71
C GLU A 311 -6.68 -21.44 -13.27
N LEU A 312 -6.28 -22.55 -12.64
CA LEU A 312 -6.53 -22.81 -11.23
C LEU A 312 -5.84 -21.76 -10.35
N LEU A 313 -4.58 -21.41 -10.66
CA LEU A 313 -3.84 -20.41 -9.90
C LEU A 313 -4.48 -19.03 -9.98
N VAL A 314 -5.01 -18.60 -11.15
CA VAL A 314 -5.76 -17.34 -11.29
C VAL A 314 -6.93 -17.31 -10.30
N LEU A 315 -7.68 -18.41 -10.19
CA LEU A 315 -8.80 -18.53 -9.26
C LEU A 315 -8.33 -18.50 -7.80
N VAL A 316 -7.29 -19.26 -7.45
CA VAL A 316 -6.75 -19.32 -6.08
C VAL A 316 -6.25 -17.95 -5.62
N VAL A 317 -5.47 -17.27 -6.46
CA VAL A 317 -4.93 -15.94 -6.17
C VAL A 317 -6.07 -14.92 -6.12
N SER A 318 -7.10 -15.04 -6.96
CA SER A 318 -8.30 -14.19 -6.90
C SER A 318 -9.05 -14.34 -5.57
N PHE A 319 -9.16 -15.57 -5.07
CA PHE A 319 -9.80 -15.84 -3.79
C PHE A 319 -8.96 -15.30 -2.63
N LEU A 320 -7.64 -15.56 -2.62
CA LEU A 320 -6.75 -14.95 -1.64
C LEU A 320 -6.81 -13.41 -1.68
N LYS A 321 -6.84 -12.81 -2.86
CA LYS A 321 -7.01 -11.35 -3.00
C LYS A 321 -8.27 -10.85 -2.31
N LYS A 322 -9.41 -11.52 -2.49
CA LYS A 322 -10.65 -11.17 -1.78
C LYS A 322 -10.50 -11.30 -0.26
N LEU A 323 -9.94 -12.42 0.21
CA LEU A 323 -9.75 -12.67 1.65
C LEU A 323 -8.78 -11.67 2.29
N SER A 324 -7.76 -11.22 1.54
CA SER A 324 -6.71 -10.31 2.02
C SER A 324 -7.21 -8.92 2.43
N ILE A 325 -8.48 -8.59 2.24
CA ILE A 325 -9.05 -7.32 2.73
C ILE A 325 -9.14 -7.31 4.26
N PHE A 326 -9.34 -8.48 4.89
CA PHE A 326 -9.45 -8.61 6.34
C PHE A 326 -8.09 -8.90 7.00
N LEU A 327 -7.80 -8.21 8.10
CA LEU A 327 -6.52 -8.29 8.81
C LEU A 327 -6.22 -9.72 9.25
N GLU A 328 -7.20 -10.44 9.76
CA GLU A 328 -6.97 -11.77 10.29
C GLU A 328 -6.67 -12.80 9.19
N ASN A 329 -7.24 -12.62 7.99
CA ASN A 329 -6.85 -13.42 6.82
C ASN A 329 -5.43 -13.06 6.35
N LYS A 330 -5.01 -11.78 6.42
CA LYS A 330 -3.62 -11.40 6.13
C LYS A 330 -2.65 -12.05 7.11
N ASN A 331 -2.99 -12.11 8.39
CA ASN A 331 -2.19 -12.79 9.41
C ASN A 331 -2.05 -14.29 9.08
N ASP A 332 -3.17 -14.96 8.77
CA ASP A 332 -3.14 -16.37 8.34
C ASP A 332 -2.27 -16.56 7.07
N MET A 333 -2.27 -15.61 6.13
CA MET A 333 -1.39 -15.63 4.95
C MET A 333 0.08 -15.43 5.28
N ALA A 334 0.39 -14.55 6.24
CA ALA A 334 1.74 -14.29 6.71
C ALA A 334 2.34 -15.51 7.40
N GLU A 335 1.56 -16.19 8.25
CA GLU A 335 1.95 -17.44 8.93
C GLU A 335 2.23 -18.58 7.95
N MET A 336 1.50 -18.61 6.82
CA MET A 336 1.64 -19.61 5.77
C MET A 336 2.68 -19.23 4.69
N TYR A 337 3.47 -18.17 4.89
CA TYR A 337 4.48 -17.67 3.94
C TYR A 337 3.93 -17.48 2.51
N ALA A 338 2.71 -16.95 2.40
CA ALA A 338 2.04 -16.78 1.12
C ALA A 338 2.86 -15.94 0.14
N VAL A 339 3.57 -14.91 0.63
CA VAL A 339 4.41 -14.02 -0.18
C VAL A 339 5.52 -14.78 -0.91
N GLU A 340 6.18 -15.74 -0.25
CA GLU A 340 7.22 -16.56 -0.88
C GLU A 340 6.65 -17.38 -2.04
N LYS A 341 5.46 -17.95 -1.85
CA LYS A 341 4.78 -18.71 -2.91
C LYS A 341 4.37 -17.81 -4.08
N LEU A 342 3.84 -16.63 -3.80
CA LEU A 342 3.46 -15.65 -4.83
C LEU A 342 4.66 -15.11 -5.62
N ALA A 343 5.81 -14.92 -4.96
CA ALA A 343 7.04 -14.46 -5.62
C ALA A 343 7.57 -15.43 -6.69
N ARG A 344 7.24 -16.73 -6.57
CA ARG A 344 7.52 -17.75 -7.59
C ARG A 344 6.63 -17.64 -8.83
N LEU A 345 5.48 -16.95 -8.74
CA LEU A 345 4.52 -16.79 -9.84
C LEU A 345 4.81 -15.55 -10.71
N LEU A 346 5.60 -14.58 -10.26
CA LEU A 346 5.93 -13.39 -11.07
C LEU A 346 6.67 -13.65 -12.40
N PRO A 347 7.55 -14.66 -12.55
CA PRO A 347 8.11 -15.00 -13.85
C PRO A 347 7.11 -15.80 -14.72
N CYS A 348 5.84 -15.41 -14.76
CA CYS A 348 4.82 -16.06 -15.59
C CYS A 348 4.49 -15.25 -16.85
N LYS A 349 4.10 -15.96 -17.90
CA LYS A 349 3.65 -15.35 -19.18
C LYS A 349 2.14 -15.11 -19.20
N HIS A 350 1.40 -15.72 -18.28
CA HIS A 350 -0.04 -15.61 -18.20
C HIS A 350 -0.47 -14.27 -17.61
N GLU A 351 -0.94 -13.35 -18.45
CA GLU A 351 -1.23 -11.96 -18.06
C GLU A 351 -2.23 -11.86 -16.89
N ASP A 352 -3.32 -12.64 -16.91
CA ASP A 352 -4.33 -12.59 -15.83
C ASP A 352 -3.77 -13.09 -14.49
N LEU A 353 -2.82 -14.05 -14.52
CA LEU A 353 -2.21 -14.59 -13.32
C LEU A 353 -1.23 -13.58 -12.75
N LEU A 354 -0.38 -13.01 -13.60
CA LEU A 354 0.53 -11.94 -13.23
C LEU A 354 -0.22 -10.76 -12.61
N ASN A 355 -1.27 -10.28 -13.28
CA ASN A 355 -2.05 -9.13 -12.81
C ASN A 355 -2.74 -9.42 -11.46
N THR A 356 -3.36 -10.59 -11.32
CA THR A 356 -4.04 -10.96 -10.07
C THR A 356 -3.05 -11.16 -8.93
N THR A 357 -1.88 -11.75 -9.20
CA THR A 357 -0.79 -11.91 -8.21
C THR A 357 -0.25 -10.55 -7.77
N LEU A 358 -0.01 -9.62 -8.69
CA LEU A 358 0.42 -8.26 -8.35
C LEU A 358 -0.62 -7.52 -7.51
N ARG A 359 -1.91 -7.66 -7.82
CA ARG A 359 -2.98 -7.06 -7.00
C ARG A 359 -3.05 -7.65 -5.59
N LEU A 360 -2.84 -8.96 -5.44
CA LEU A 360 -2.74 -9.57 -4.12
C LEU A 360 -1.50 -9.06 -3.36
N LEU A 361 -0.33 -9.03 -4.01
CA LEU A 361 0.89 -8.49 -3.41
C LEU A 361 0.70 -7.02 -3.00
N LEU A 362 0.00 -6.21 -3.79
CA LEU A 362 -0.35 -4.85 -3.41
C LEU A 362 -1.17 -4.81 -2.11
N ASN A 363 -2.23 -5.62 -1.97
CA ASN A 363 -3.01 -5.70 -0.73
C ASN A 363 -2.17 -6.11 0.48
N LEU A 364 -1.22 -7.03 0.28
CA LEU A 364 -0.32 -7.51 1.33
C LEU A 364 0.76 -6.47 1.69
N SER A 365 1.17 -5.61 0.77
CA SER A 365 2.26 -4.65 0.98
C SER A 365 1.92 -3.52 1.95
N PHE A 366 0.65 -3.33 2.29
CA PHE A 366 0.24 -2.41 3.36
C PHE A 366 0.74 -2.86 4.75
N ASP A 367 0.99 -4.15 4.94
CA ASP A 367 1.50 -4.70 6.20
C ASP A 367 3.03 -4.73 6.25
N THR A 368 3.62 -4.20 7.32
CA THR A 368 5.08 -4.08 7.51
C THR A 368 5.80 -5.44 7.60
N GLY A 369 5.16 -6.44 8.22
CA GLY A 369 5.71 -7.80 8.32
C GLY A 369 5.75 -8.48 6.97
N LEU A 370 4.66 -8.37 6.19
CA LEU A 370 4.59 -8.91 4.84
C LEU A 370 5.54 -8.20 3.87
N ARG A 371 5.76 -6.88 3.98
CA ARG A 371 6.82 -6.20 3.21
C ARG A 371 8.20 -6.77 3.50
N SER A 372 8.48 -7.14 4.76
CA SER A 372 9.74 -7.81 5.10
C SER A 372 9.86 -9.18 4.41
N GLN A 373 8.77 -9.96 4.36
CA GLN A 373 8.73 -11.22 3.61
C GLN A 373 8.91 -11.00 2.09
N MET A 374 8.35 -9.91 1.53
CA MET A 374 8.49 -9.56 0.11
C MET A 374 9.94 -9.33 -0.27
N VAL A 375 10.66 -8.61 0.57
CA VAL A 375 12.09 -8.35 0.38
C VAL A 375 12.90 -9.63 0.51
N GLN A 376 12.63 -10.46 1.53
CA GLN A 376 13.29 -11.76 1.71
C GLN A 376 13.04 -12.72 0.53
N ALA A 377 11.85 -12.66 -0.08
CA ALA A 377 11.49 -13.44 -1.26
C ALA A 377 12.06 -12.88 -2.58
N GLY A 378 12.88 -11.82 -2.53
CA GLY A 378 13.54 -11.23 -3.69
C GLY A 378 12.59 -10.48 -4.62
N LEU A 379 11.52 -9.87 -4.10
CA LEU A 379 10.54 -9.17 -4.94
C LEU A 379 11.04 -7.85 -5.53
N ILE A 380 11.94 -7.12 -4.87
CA ILE A 380 12.46 -5.84 -5.39
C ILE A 380 13.02 -6.00 -6.82
N PRO A 381 13.99 -6.88 -7.11
CA PRO A 381 14.50 -7.04 -8.47
C PRO A 381 13.44 -7.57 -9.46
N LYS A 382 12.57 -8.49 -9.04
CA LYS A 382 11.50 -9.06 -9.89
C LYS A 382 10.48 -8.00 -10.33
N LEU A 383 10.05 -7.15 -9.40
CA LEU A 383 9.12 -6.06 -9.69
C LEU A 383 9.81 -4.94 -10.48
N SER A 384 11.09 -4.67 -10.20
CA SER A 384 11.88 -3.68 -10.95
C SER A 384 11.99 -4.05 -12.43
N SER A 385 12.11 -5.35 -12.77
CA SER A 385 12.12 -5.78 -14.18
C SER A 385 10.76 -5.61 -14.87
N LEU A 386 9.66 -5.61 -14.11
CA LEU A 386 8.30 -5.45 -14.63
C LEU A 386 7.88 -3.99 -14.80
N LEU A 387 8.68 -3.02 -14.33
CA LEU A 387 8.41 -1.58 -14.55
C LEU A 387 8.44 -1.19 -16.04
N ALA A 388 9.19 -1.93 -16.86
CA ALA A 388 9.22 -1.74 -18.30
C ALA A 388 7.89 -2.08 -18.98
N ASP A 389 7.09 -2.99 -18.41
CA ASP A 389 5.78 -3.41 -18.93
C ASP A 389 4.71 -2.38 -18.55
N GLU A 390 4.21 -1.64 -19.55
CA GLU A 390 3.17 -0.61 -19.38
C GLU A 390 1.89 -1.14 -18.70
N SER A 391 1.54 -2.42 -18.93
CA SER A 391 0.31 -3.00 -18.38
C SER A 391 0.39 -3.25 -16.87
N GLN A 392 1.59 -3.51 -16.35
CA GLN A 392 1.83 -3.84 -14.94
C GLN A 392 2.58 -2.75 -14.17
N ARG A 393 3.10 -1.73 -14.87
CA ARG A 393 3.95 -0.67 -14.32
C ARG A 393 3.35 -0.04 -13.07
N GLN A 394 2.09 0.38 -13.12
CA GLN A 394 1.44 1.05 -11.98
C GLN A 394 1.42 0.18 -10.74
N LEU A 395 1.00 -1.09 -10.87
CA LEU A 395 0.95 -2.02 -9.74
C LEU A 395 2.35 -2.29 -9.17
N CYS A 396 3.34 -2.49 -10.03
CA CYS A 396 4.72 -2.71 -9.60
C CYS A 396 5.28 -1.48 -8.87
N MET A 397 5.02 -0.28 -9.39
CA MET A 397 5.42 0.99 -8.78
C MET A 397 4.78 1.18 -7.41
N CYS A 398 3.48 0.93 -7.24
CA CYS A 398 2.82 1.03 -5.93
C CYS A 398 3.39 0.05 -4.90
N ILE A 399 3.66 -1.21 -5.30
CA ILE A 399 4.26 -2.20 -4.38
C ILE A 399 5.68 -1.78 -3.97
N LEU A 400 6.49 -1.36 -4.94
CA LEU A 400 7.85 -0.90 -4.68
C LEU A 400 7.88 0.39 -3.84
N TYR A 401 6.94 1.30 -4.06
CA TYR A 401 6.71 2.47 -3.22
C TYR A 401 6.45 2.06 -1.77
N HIS A 402 5.50 1.14 -1.51
CA HIS A 402 5.24 0.67 -0.15
C HIS A 402 6.49 0.04 0.49
N ILE A 403 7.28 -0.74 -0.26
CA ILE A 403 8.56 -1.28 0.23
C ILE A 403 9.55 -0.16 0.55
N SER A 404 9.60 0.90 -0.25
CA SER A 404 10.51 2.04 -0.04
C SER A 404 10.18 2.87 1.21
N VAL A 405 8.95 2.79 1.74
CA VAL A 405 8.58 3.47 2.99
C VAL A 405 9.43 2.96 4.16
N ASP A 406 9.78 1.67 4.17
CA ASP A 406 10.68 1.08 5.17
C ASP A 406 12.16 1.46 4.90
N ASP A 407 12.73 2.32 5.76
CA ASP A 407 14.13 2.78 5.68
C ASP A 407 15.15 1.64 5.54
N ARG A 408 14.89 0.53 6.23
CA ARG A 408 15.73 -0.68 6.25
C ARG A 408 15.89 -1.33 4.87
N PHE A 409 14.96 -1.11 3.94
CA PHE A 409 14.97 -1.74 2.61
C PHE A 409 15.37 -0.77 1.49
N LYS A 410 15.40 0.55 1.75
CA LYS A 410 15.71 1.56 0.71
C LYS A 410 17.05 1.30 0.01
N SER A 411 18.10 0.90 0.74
CA SER A 411 19.43 0.64 0.13
C SER A 411 19.45 -0.50 -0.87
N MET A 412 18.46 -1.41 -0.84
CA MET A 412 18.40 -2.54 -1.77
C MET A 412 18.07 -2.12 -3.20
N PHE A 413 17.45 -0.95 -3.38
CA PHE A 413 17.09 -0.44 -4.70
C PHE A 413 18.31 -0.03 -5.53
N ALA A 414 19.37 0.43 -4.89
CA ALA A 414 20.63 0.81 -5.55
C ALA A 414 21.29 -0.36 -6.32
N TYR A 415 20.96 -1.61 -6.00
CA TYR A 415 21.49 -2.80 -6.67
C TYR A 415 20.59 -3.32 -7.80
N THR A 416 19.63 -2.52 -8.27
CA THR A 416 18.67 -2.88 -9.30
C THR A 416 18.52 -1.78 -10.35
N ASP A 417 17.94 -2.12 -11.50
CA ASP A 417 17.62 -1.14 -12.55
C ASP A 417 16.37 -0.29 -12.22
N CYS A 418 15.88 -0.30 -10.98
CA CYS A 418 14.70 0.45 -10.56
C CYS A 418 14.92 1.97 -10.72
N ILE A 419 15.94 2.51 -10.04
CA ILE A 419 16.22 3.96 -10.06
C ILE A 419 16.49 4.47 -11.48
N PRO A 420 17.35 3.82 -12.30
CA PRO A 420 17.54 4.23 -13.70
C PRO A 420 16.24 4.29 -14.51
N GLN A 421 15.33 3.31 -14.33
CA GLN A 421 14.03 3.30 -15.00
C GLN A 421 13.13 4.45 -14.53
N LEU A 422 13.06 4.71 -13.23
CA LEU A 422 12.26 5.81 -12.67
C LEU A 422 12.79 7.17 -13.15
N MET A 423 14.11 7.38 -13.10
CA MET A 423 14.74 8.61 -13.59
C MET A 423 14.45 8.83 -15.08
N LYS A 424 14.47 7.77 -15.89
CA LYS A 424 14.06 7.86 -17.29
C LYS A 424 12.59 8.30 -17.42
N MET A 425 11.67 7.69 -16.67
CA MET A 425 10.25 8.08 -16.67
C MET A 425 10.06 9.54 -16.25
N LEU A 426 10.76 10.00 -15.20
CA LEU A 426 10.74 11.39 -14.73
C LEU A 426 11.17 12.38 -15.84
N PHE A 427 12.17 12.01 -16.63
CA PHE A 427 12.71 12.85 -17.69
C PHE A 427 11.87 12.82 -18.97
N ASP A 428 11.28 11.67 -19.29
CA ASP A 428 10.39 11.50 -20.44
C ASP A 428 9.10 12.34 -20.28
N CYS A 429 8.69 12.67 -19.04
CA CYS A 429 7.56 13.57 -18.77
C CYS A 429 7.76 15.02 -19.29
N GLY A 430 9.00 15.47 -19.52
CA GLY A 430 9.28 16.79 -20.10
C GLY A 430 8.84 17.98 -19.22
N GLU A 431 7.74 18.65 -19.58
CA GLU A 431 7.10 19.73 -18.80
C GLU A 431 5.69 19.35 -18.32
N SER A 432 5.23 18.13 -18.65
CA SER A 432 3.94 17.63 -18.22
C SER A 432 3.88 17.46 -16.70
N PRO A 433 2.67 17.55 -16.10
CA PRO A 433 2.48 17.20 -14.70
C PRO A 433 2.99 15.78 -14.44
N MET A 434 3.72 15.62 -13.35
CA MET A 434 4.34 14.37 -12.98
C MET A 434 3.31 13.45 -12.34
N ASP A 435 3.43 12.16 -12.60
CA ASP A 435 2.66 11.13 -11.90
C ASP A 435 2.98 11.20 -10.38
N PRO A 436 1.99 11.47 -9.50
CA PRO A 436 2.20 11.58 -8.06
C PRO A 436 2.87 10.34 -7.45
N GLU A 437 2.50 9.15 -7.92
CA GLU A 437 3.07 7.90 -7.45
C GLU A 437 4.56 7.77 -7.84
N LEU A 438 4.92 8.20 -9.05
CA LEU A 438 6.30 8.20 -9.53
C LEU A 438 7.19 9.12 -8.70
N ILE A 439 6.78 10.38 -8.50
CA ILE A 439 7.59 11.34 -7.76
C ILE A 439 7.67 10.99 -6.27
N SER A 440 6.57 10.53 -5.66
CA SER A 440 6.56 10.10 -4.25
C SER A 440 7.52 8.93 -4.03
N PHE A 441 7.57 7.98 -4.96
CA PHE A 441 8.54 6.90 -4.93
C PHE A 441 9.98 7.39 -5.05
N CYS A 442 10.24 8.33 -5.96
CA CYS A 442 11.58 8.90 -6.13
C CYS A 442 12.03 9.73 -4.90
N ILE A 443 11.12 10.47 -4.26
CA ILE A 443 11.36 11.20 -3.00
C ILE A 443 11.78 10.23 -1.90
N ASN A 444 11.06 9.11 -1.72
CA ASN A 444 11.40 8.09 -0.74
C ASN A 444 12.77 7.47 -1.01
N LEU A 445 13.08 7.14 -2.28
CA LEU A 445 14.38 6.57 -2.63
C LEU A 445 15.52 7.57 -2.41
N ALA A 446 15.31 8.86 -2.71
CA ALA A 446 16.28 9.92 -2.48
C ALA A 446 16.65 10.09 -1.00
N ALA A 447 15.80 9.67 -0.06
CA ALA A 447 16.10 9.69 1.37
C ALA A 447 17.17 8.67 1.82
N ASN A 448 17.75 7.88 0.90
CA ASN A 448 18.84 6.97 1.20
C ASN A 448 20.13 7.34 0.43
N LYS A 449 21.27 7.34 1.13
CA LYS A 449 22.58 7.73 0.58
C LYS A 449 22.99 6.96 -0.68
N MET A 450 22.83 5.64 -0.70
CA MET A 450 23.23 4.81 -1.85
C MET A 450 22.34 5.11 -3.06
N ASN A 451 21.03 5.24 -2.84
CA ASN A 451 20.08 5.58 -3.90
C ASN A 451 20.30 6.98 -4.44
N ALA A 452 20.58 7.96 -3.57
CA ALA A 452 20.89 9.34 -3.96
C ALA A 452 22.13 9.40 -4.86
N GLN A 453 23.15 8.57 -4.60
CA GLN A 453 24.30 8.43 -5.51
C GLN A 453 23.87 7.96 -6.90
N VAL A 454 23.04 6.91 -7.00
CA VAL A 454 22.53 6.40 -8.28
C VAL A 454 21.65 7.43 -8.99
N ILE A 455 20.79 8.15 -8.26
CA ILE A 455 19.96 9.25 -8.81
C ILE A 455 20.83 10.34 -9.46
N CYS A 456 21.99 10.63 -8.88
CA CYS A 456 22.89 11.68 -9.35
C CYS A 456 23.89 11.22 -10.42
N GLU A 457 23.91 9.93 -10.79
CA GLU A 457 24.82 9.45 -11.83
C GLU A 457 24.61 10.18 -13.17
N GLY A 458 25.72 10.45 -13.87
CA GLY A 458 25.71 11.17 -15.14
C GLY A 458 25.17 12.60 -15.00
N ASN A 459 24.05 12.89 -15.66
CA ASN A 459 23.40 14.21 -15.65
C ASN A 459 22.16 14.26 -14.72
N GLY A 460 21.97 13.27 -13.84
CA GLY A 460 20.76 13.12 -13.03
C GLY A 460 20.38 14.38 -12.25
N LEU A 461 21.28 14.88 -11.39
CA LEU A 461 21.03 16.10 -10.61
C LEU A 461 20.79 17.32 -11.51
N LYS A 462 21.59 17.48 -12.57
CA LYS A 462 21.46 18.59 -13.51
C LYS A 462 20.07 18.65 -14.16
N MET A 463 19.53 17.49 -14.53
CA MET A 463 18.20 17.41 -15.13
C MET A 463 17.10 17.68 -14.11
N LEU A 464 17.25 17.17 -12.87
CA LEU A 464 16.33 17.49 -11.77
C LEU A 464 16.32 18.98 -11.44
N MET A 465 17.49 19.60 -11.23
CA MET A 465 17.63 21.03 -10.97
C MET A 465 16.99 21.87 -12.08
N LYS A 466 17.30 21.56 -13.35
CA LYS A 466 16.72 22.26 -14.49
C LYS A 466 15.19 22.18 -14.50
N ARG A 467 14.61 21.02 -14.18
CA ARG A 467 13.16 20.85 -14.12
C ARG A 467 12.55 21.57 -12.92
N GLY A 468 13.10 21.33 -11.72
CA GLY A 468 12.65 21.90 -10.45
C GLY A 468 12.62 23.42 -10.49
N LEU A 469 13.71 24.05 -10.92
CA LEU A 469 13.82 25.50 -11.05
C LEU A 469 12.92 26.08 -12.15
N LYS A 470 12.83 25.41 -13.31
CA LYS A 470 12.03 25.90 -14.43
C LYS A 470 10.52 25.85 -14.15
N LEU A 471 10.05 24.75 -13.56
CA LEU A 471 8.63 24.51 -13.31
C LEU A 471 8.19 24.96 -11.92
N LYS A 472 9.14 25.32 -11.04
CA LYS A 472 8.91 25.60 -9.62
C LYS A 472 8.10 24.49 -8.94
N ASP A 473 8.48 23.25 -9.24
CA ASP A 473 7.78 22.04 -8.80
C ASP A 473 8.26 21.61 -7.41
N VAL A 474 7.38 21.74 -6.41
CA VAL A 474 7.68 21.48 -4.99
C VAL A 474 8.15 20.04 -4.76
N LEU A 475 7.52 19.06 -5.41
CA LEU A 475 7.86 17.64 -5.20
C LEU A 475 9.22 17.27 -5.82
N THR A 476 9.55 17.82 -6.98
CA THR A 476 10.89 17.69 -7.57
C THR A 476 11.93 18.34 -6.65
N MET A 477 11.64 19.52 -6.08
CA MET A 477 12.54 20.17 -5.13
C MET A 477 12.68 19.39 -3.82
N LYS A 478 11.62 18.76 -3.32
CA LYS A 478 11.66 17.85 -2.16
C LYS A 478 12.57 16.66 -2.42
N MET A 479 12.51 16.07 -3.61
CA MET A 479 13.44 15.01 -4.02
C MET A 479 14.89 15.50 -4.03
N ILE A 480 15.14 16.70 -4.58
CA ILE A 480 16.47 17.33 -4.63
C ILE A 480 16.99 17.61 -3.22
N ARG A 481 16.14 18.12 -2.33
CA ARG A 481 16.46 18.33 -0.92
C ARG A 481 16.88 17.03 -0.26
N ASN A 482 16.12 15.95 -0.46
CA ASN A 482 16.48 14.62 0.05
C ASN A 482 17.81 14.11 -0.50
N VAL A 483 18.19 14.45 -1.73
CA VAL A 483 19.52 14.13 -2.26
C VAL A 483 20.60 14.94 -1.53
N SER A 484 20.37 16.24 -1.31
CA SER A 484 21.35 17.16 -0.71
C SER A 484 21.72 16.84 0.74
N GLN A 485 20.84 16.17 1.48
CA GLN A 485 21.09 15.84 2.90
C GLN A 485 22.29 14.89 3.09
N HIS A 486 22.62 14.08 2.06
CA HIS A 486 23.61 13.02 2.21
C HIS A 486 25.04 13.52 2.06
N ASP A 487 25.90 13.14 3.00
CA ASP A 487 27.35 13.42 2.91
C ASP A 487 28.04 12.56 1.85
N GLY A 488 29.03 13.16 1.19
CA GLY A 488 29.90 12.52 0.21
C GLY A 488 30.02 13.33 -1.09
N PRO A 489 30.58 12.72 -2.14
CA PRO A 489 30.85 13.40 -3.42
C PRO A 489 29.60 14.03 -4.07
N THR A 490 28.43 13.44 -3.86
CA THR A 490 27.15 13.93 -4.40
C THR A 490 26.82 15.34 -3.93
N LYS A 491 27.19 15.70 -2.69
CA LYS A 491 26.91 17.03 -2.13
C LYS A 491 27.67 18.13 -2.88
N ASN A 492 28.89 17.85 -3.35
CA ASN A 492 29.69 18.79 -4.15
C ASN A 492 29.08 19.09 -5.53
N LEU A 493 28.16 18.26 -6.02
CA LEU A 493 27.46 18.54 -7.29
C LEU A 493 26.52 19.75 -7.20
N PHE A 494 26.20 20.20 -5.97
CA PHE A 494 25.32 21.34 -5.75
C PHE A 494 26.01 22.70 -5.89
N ILE A 495 27.35 22.76 -5.95
CA ILE A 495 28.12 24.03 -5.99
C ILE A 495 27.63 24.94 -7.12
N ASP A 496 27.42 24.38 -8.31
CA ASP A 496 26.97 25.13 -9.49
C ASP A 496 25.54 25.69 -9.37
N TYR A 497 24.77 25.25 -8.37
CA TYR A 497 23.35 25.59 -8.20
C TYR A 497 23.07 26.44 -6.94
N VAL A 498 24.07 26.72 -6.10
CA VAL A 498 23.89 27.50 -4.86
C VAL A 498 23.26 28.86 -5.15
N GLY A 499 23.76 29.57 -6.16
CA GLY A 499 23.21 30.87 -6.56
C GLY A 499 21.78 30.77 -7.09
N ASP A 500 21.51 29.78 -7.94
CA ASP A 500 20.16 29.54 -8.48
C ASP A 500 19.14 29.26 -7.37
N LEU A 501 19.51 28.44 -6.38
CA LEU A 501 18.67 28.12 -5.22
C LEU A 501 18.46 29.36 -4.33
N ALA A 502 19.52 30.11 -4.04
CA ALA A 502 19.44 31.32 -3.23
C ALA A 502 18.52 32.36 -3.87
N ALA A 503 18.54 32.50 -5.20
CA ALA A 503 17.64 33.37 -5.94
C ALA A 503 16.14 33.01 -5.77
N GLN A 504 15.82 31.77 -5.39
CA GLN A 504 14.45 31.30 -5.17
C GLN A 504 13.94 31.51 -3.74
N THR A 505 14.75 32.05 -2.82
CA THR A 505 14.37 32.24 -1.40
C THR A 505 13.65 33.57 -1.13
N GLY A 506 13.03 34.16 -2.15
CA GLY A 506 12.34 35.45 -2.04
C GLY A 506 10.90 35.35 -1.54
N VAL A 507 10.40 36.45 -0.96
CA VAL A 507 9.02 36.58 -0.42
C VAL A 507 7.93 36.46 -1.51
N GLU A 508 8.29 36.61 -2.78
CA GLU A 508 7.34 36.48 -3.91
C GLU A 508 7.03 35.01 -4.27
N GLU A 509 7.83 34.07 -3.78
CA GLU A 509 7.65 32.65 -4.07
C GLU A 509 6.66 31.98 -3.11
N ARG A 510 6.12 30.83 -3.52
CA ARG A 510 5.27 30.02 -2.64
C ARG A 510 6.12 29.46 -1.50
N GLU A 511 5.62 29.58 -0.27
CA GLU A 511 6.30 29.14 0.95
C GLU A 511 6.77 27.69 0.88
N GLU A 512 5.90 26.75 0.46
CA GLU A 512 6.25 25.34 0.23
C GLU A 512 7.46 25.15 -0.70
N TYR A 513 7.60 26.00 -1.73
CA TYR A 513 8.72 25.94 -2.66
C TYR A 513 9.99 26.55 -2.07
N VAL A 514 9.85 27.63 -1.31
CA VAL A 514 10.95 28.28 -0.57
C VAL A 514 11.52 27.33 0.47
N ILE A 515 10.67 26.60 1.20
CA ILE A 515 11.07 25.57 2.18
C ILE A 515 12.01 24.56 1.53
N GLU A 516 11.67 24.03 0.35
CA GLU A 516 12.53 23.04 -0.30
C GLU A 516 13.83 23.64 -0.85
N CYS A 517 13.80 24.86 -1.37
CA CYS A 517 15.01 25.55 -1.84
C CYS A 517 15.96 25.92 -0.69
N LEU A 518 15.43 26.52 0.36
CA LEU A 518 16.15 26.92 1.56
C LEU A 518 16.67 25.69 2.31
N GLY A 519 15.86 24.66 2.45
CA GLY A 519 16.27 23.39 3.05
C GLY A 519 17.34 22.67 2.23
N THR A 520 17.30 22.78 0.89
CA THR A 520 18.39 22.27 0.04
C THR A 520 19.69 23.03 0.34
N LEU A 521 19.66 24.37 0.40
CA LEU A 521 20.83 25.19 0.76
C LEU A 521 21.35 24.87 2.14
N ALA A 522 20.45 24.75 3.12
CA ALA A 522 20.80 24.45 4.49
C ALA A 522 21.59 23.12 4.56
N ASN A 523 21.22 22.10 3.78
CA ASN A 523 21.94 20.83 3.76
C ASN A 523 23.39 20.89 3.25
N LEU A 524 23.80 21.98 2.58
CA LEU A 524 25.10 22.10 1.91
C LEU A 524 26.22 22.49 2.87
N THR A 525 26.80 21.49 3.54
CA THR A 525 28.04 21.61 4.31
C THR A 525 29.26 21.34 3.41
N ILE A 526 29.45 22.16 2.38
CA ILE A 526 30.52 22.01 1.39
C ILE A 526 31.75 22.80 1.86
N PRO A 527 32.93 22.17 2.02
CA PRO A 527 34.16 22.89 2.33
C PRO A 527 34.45 23.94 1.24
N ASP A 528 34.98 25.10 1.65
CA ASP A 528 35.39 26.20 0.75
C ASP A 528 34.25 26.91 0.00
N LEU A 529 32.98 26.63 0.30
CA LEU A 529 31.87 27.41 -0.22
C LEU A 529 31.82 28.79 0.46
N ASP A 530 31.90 29.86 -0.34
CA ASP A 530 31.85 31.23 0.18
C ASP A 530 30.41 31.65 0.51
N TRP A 531 29.92 31.23 1.68
CA TRP A 531 28.60 31.61 2.17
C TRP A 531 28.45 33.12 2.39
N GLU A 532 29.53 33.83 2.70
CA GLU A 532 29.50 35.27 2.91
C GLU A 532 29.11 36.01 1.61
N LEU A 533 29.68 35.57 0.48
CA LEU A 533 29.31 36.08 -0.85
C LEU A 533 27.84 35.80 -1.16
N VAL A 534 27.38 34.56 -0.95
CA VAL A 534 25.99 34.16 -1.21
C VAL A 534 25.00 34.99 -0.38
N LEU A 535 25.25 35.12 0.93
CA LEU A 535 24.39 35.90 1.82
C LEU A 535 24.28 37.38 1.38
N LYS A 536 25.37 37.96 0.86
CA LYS A 536 25.40 39.35 0.38
C LYS A 536 24.73 39.51 -0.98
N GLU A 537 25.07 38.68 -1.97
CA GLU A 537 24.56 38.80 -3.33
C GLU A 537 23.02 38.65 -3.39
N TYR A 538 22.48 37.73 -2.60
CA TYR A 538 21.03 37.45 -2.57
C TYR A 538 20.30 38.15 -1.41
N ASN A 539 20.99 39.00 -0.64
CA ASN A 539 20.42 39.75 0.47
C ASN A 539 19.65 38.87 1.47
N LEU A 540 20.25 37.74 1.85
CA LEU A 540 19.57 36.71 2.66
C LEU A 540 19.52 37.06 4.15
N VAL A 541 20.47 37.84 4.68
CA VAL A 541 20.50 38.13 6.12
C VAL A 541 19.26 38.86 6.62
N PRO A 542 18.74 39.91 5.95
CA PRO A 542 17.46 40.50 6.31
C PRO A 542 16.30 39.50 6.23
N PHE A 543 16.26 38.68 5.17
CA PHE A 543 15.24 37.64 5.01
C PHE A 543 15.24 36.68 6.20
N LEU A 544 16.40 36.10 6.56
CA LEU A 544 16.54 35.18 7.69
C LEU A 544 16.08 35.85 8.99
N LYS A 545 16.51 37.08 9.25
CA LYS A 545 16.13 37.81 10.46
C LYS A 545 14.62 38.07 10.55
N ASP A 546 13.99 38.49 9.46
CA ASP A 546 12.57 38.83 9.48
C ASP A 546 11.67 37.61 9.68
N HIS A 547 12.11 36.43 9.23
CA HIS A 547 11.41 35.16 9.39
C HIS A 547 11.68 34.46 10.74
N LEU A 548 12.53 35.01 11.61
CA LEU A 548 12.68 34.52 13.00
C LEU A 548 11.60 35.06 13.95
N LYS A 549 10.81 36.04 13.51
CA LYS A 549 9.75 36.62 14.35
C LYS A 549 8.61 35.60 14.52
N PRO A 550 8.10 35.35 15.74
CA PRO A 550 6.99 34.44 15.95
C PRO A 550 5.77 34.82 15.08
N GLY A 551 5.23 33.86 14.34
CA GLY A 551 4.08 34.05 13.45
C GLY A 551 4.39 34.82 12.15
N SER A 552 5.66 34.96 11.77
CA SER A 552 6.05 35.58 10.49
C SER A 552 5.83 34.69 9.27
N ALA A 553 5.85 33.38 9.46
CA ALA A 553 5.68 32.32 8.46
C ALA A 553 5.13 31.06 9.14
N GLU A 554 4.87 30.00 8.36
CA GLU A 554 4.58 28.67 8.90
C GLU A 554 5.83 28.12 9.61
N ASP A 555 5.59 27.32 10.66
CA ASP A 555 6.67 26.80 11.50
C ASP A 555 7.71 26.00 10.71
N ASP A 556 7.30 25.30 9.65
CA ASP A 556 8.20 24.58 8.76
C ASP A 556 9.22 25.51 8.06
N LEU A 557 8.80 26.69 7.59
CA LEU A 557 9.72 27.66 6.99
C LEU A 557 10.62 28.31 8.04
N ILE A 558 10.07 28.67 9.21
CA ILE A 558 10.86 29.24 10.31
C ILE A 558 11.95 28.26 10.75
N LEU A 559 11.63 26.97 10.83
CA LEU A 559 12.58 25.93 11.18
C LEU A 559 13.71 25.82 10.14
N GLU A 560 13.39 25.85 8.83
CA GLU A 560 14.43 25.88 7.79
C GLU A 560 15.31 27.13 7.86
N VAL A 561 14.76 28.28 8.24
CA VAL A 561 15.54 29.51 8.50
C VAL A 561 16.53 29.30 9.64
N VAL A 562 16.10 28.68 10.75
CA VAL A 562 16.99 28.35 11.88
C VAL A 562 18.10 27.40 11.43
N ILE A 563 17.77 26.34 10.68
CA ILE A 563 18.73 25.36 10.18
C ILE A 563 19.72 26.02 9.20
N MET A 564 19.25 26.93 8.33
CA MET A 564 20.09 27.70 7.43
C MET A 564 21.07 28.61 8.19
N ILE A 565 20.60 29.31 9.23
CA ILE A 565 21.46 30.13 10.10
C ILE A 565 22.56 29.26 10.74
N GLY A 566 22.20 28.07 11.23
CA GLY A 566 23.18 27.12 11.80
C GLY A 566 24.22 26.69 10.77
N THR A 567 23.80 26.47 9.52
CA THR A 567 24.68 26.05 8.42
C THR A 567 25.70 27.11 8.09
N VAL A 568 25.27 28.35 7.86
CA VAL A 568 26.19 29.43 7.49
C VAL A 568 27.02 29.92 8.67
N SER A 569 26.56 29.71 9.91
CA SER A 569 27.33 30.07 11.12
C SER A 569 28.51 29.13 11.40
N MET A 570 28.75 28.13 10.55
CA MET A 570 30.00 27.35 10.58
C MET A 570 31.21 28.20 10.11
N ASP A 571 30.96 29.24 9.32
CA ASP A 571 31.99 30.15 8.83
C ASP A 571 32.12 31.39 9.71
N ASP A 572 33.35 31.77 10.03
CA ASP A 572 33.64 32.88 10.95
C ASP A 572 33.12 34.24 10.46
N SER A 573 33.24 34.52 9.15
CA SER A 573 32.76 35.78 8.59
C SER A 573 31.23 35.87 8.55
N CYS A 574 30.55 34.75 8.27
CA CYS A 574 29.10 34.64 8.35
C CYS A 574 28.61 34.78 9.79
N ALA A 575 29.23 34.09 10.75
CA ALA A 575 28.92 34.24 12.17
C ALA A 575 29.03 35.71 12.63
N ALA A 576 30.11 36.40 12.24
CA ALA A 576 30.27 37.82 12.53
C ALA A 576 29.19 38.70 11.87
N MET A 577 28.68 38.32 10.69
CA MET A 577 27.55 39.00 10.03
C MET A 577 26.25 38.79 10.82
N MET A 578 25.99 37.57 11.31
CA MET A 578 24.81 37.24 12.12
C MET A 578 24.79 37.97 13.46
N ALA A 579 25.96 38.12 14.11
CA ALA A 579 26.09 38.91 15.33
C ALA A 579 25.68 40.37 15.09
N LYS A 580 26.15 40.98 14.00
CA LYS A 580 25.89 42.40 13.66
C LYS A 580 24.47 42.66 13.19
N SER A 581 23.79 41.66 12.63
CA SER A 581 22.43 41.82 12.10
C SER A 581 21.35 41.77 13.18
N GLY A 582 21.68 41.31 14.40
CA GLY A 582 20.73 41.12 15.48
C GLY A 582 19.93 39.82 15.36
N ILE A 583 20.48 38.80 14.69
CA ILE A 583 19.87 37.46 14.62
C ILE A 583 19.94 36.74 15.97
N ILE A 584 21.01 36.91 16.75
CA ILE A 584 21.15 36.24 18.06
C ILE A 584 20.01 36.61 19.02
N PRO A 585 19.67 37.90 19.23
CA PRO A 585 18.48 38.25 20.01
C PRO A 585 17.17 37.69 19.45
N ALA A 586 17.00 37.68 18.13
CA ALA A 586 15.81 37.13 17.49
C ALA A 586 15.66 35.62 17.72
N LEU A 587 16.77 34.86 17.71
CA LEU A 587 16.77 33.44 18.07
C LEU A 587 16.36 33.21 19.52
N ILE A 588 16.75 34.08 20.46
CA ILE A 588 16.33 34.00 21.86
C ILE A 588 14.84 34.31 22.01
N GLU A 589 14.32 35.31 21.29
CA GLU A 589 12.88 35.60 21.26
C GLU A 589 12.09 34.41 20.71
N LEU A 590 12.56 33.80 19.62
CA LEU A 590 11.94 32.62 19.03
C LEU A 590 11.99 31.41 19.98
N LEU A 591 13.15 31.17 20.62
CA LEU A 591 13.32 30.10 21.60
C LEU A 591 12.34 30.26 22.76
N ASN A 592 12.14 31.48 23.25
CA ASN A 592 11.17 31.77 24.31
C ASN A 592 9.72 31.61 23.86
N ALA A 593 9.42 31.81 22.58
CA ALA A 593 8.09 31.60 22.03
C ALA A 593 7.79 30.11 21.79
N GLN A 594 8.79 29.32 21.40
CA GLN A 594 8.66 27.91 21.00
C GLN A 594 9.23 26.92 22.02
N GLN A 595 9.19 27.24 23.32
CA GLN A 595 9.76 26.39 24.39
C GLN A 595 9.10 25.00 24.52
N GLU A 596 7.88 24.84 24.00
CA GLU A 596 7.14 23.57 24.03
C GLU A 596 7.43 22.67 22.81
N ASP A 597 8.15 23.17 21.81
CA ASP A 597 8.52 22.42 20.61
C ASP A 597 9.99 21.99 20.68
N ASP A 598 10.21 20.72 21.03
CA ASP A 598 11.53 20.09 21.11
C ASP A 598 12.39 20.30 19.85
N GLU A 599 11.80 20.37 18.65
CA GLU A 599 12.55 20.53 17.40
C GLU A 599 13.11 21.95 17.28
N PHE A 600 12.27 22.97 17.53
CA PHE A 600 12.75 24.35 17.58
C PHE A 600 13.82 24.54 18.65
N VAL A 601 13.57 24.02 19.84
CA VAL A 601 14.52 24.10 20.96
C VAL A 601 15.86 23.47 20.54
N CYS A 602 15.84 22.24 20.03
CA CYS A 602 17.03 21.52 19.60
C CYS A 602 17.80 22.26 18.48
N GLN A 603 17.11 22.72 17.42
CA GLN A 603 17.78 23.41 16.31
C GLN A 603 18.36 24.76 16.74
N ILE A 604 17.66 25.55 17.56
CA ILE A 604 18.18 26.85 18.03
C ILE A 604 19.40 26.64 18.93
N ILE A 605 19.40 25.62 19.80
CA ILE A 605 20.56 25.29 20.63
C ILE A 605 21.72 24.83 19.76
N TYR A 606 21.45 24.07 18.70
CA TYR A 606 22.48 23.71 17.73
C TYR A 606 23.06 24.94 17.02
N VAL A 607 22.25 25.95 16.71
CA VAL A 607 22.77 27.24 16.19
C VAL A 607 23.68 27.90 17.22
N PHE A 608 23.31 27.94 18.51
CA PHE A 608 24.18 28.48 19.56
C PHE A 608 25.46 27.67 19.72
N TYR A 609 25.39 26.35 19.65
CA TYR A 609 26.56 25.47 19.64
C TYR A 609 27.54 25.86 18.52
N GLN A 610 27.07 26.10 17.30
CA GLN A 610 27.93 26.56 16.20
C GLN A 610 28.49 27.96 16.49
N MET A 611 27.64 28.87 16.94
CA MET A 611 28.03 30.26 17.19
C MET A 611 29.00 30.44 18.36
N VAL A 612 29.02 29.58 19.38
CA VAL A 612 29.95 29.76 20.52
C VAL A 612 31.42 29.53 20.16
N PHE A 613 31.71 28.88 19.03
CA PHE A 613 33.09 28.72 18.54
C PHE A 613 33.69 30.04 18.06
N HIS A 614 32.87 30.98 17.58
CA HIS A 614 33.32 32.24 17.00
C HIS A 614 33.30 33.37 18.04
N GLN A 615 34.39 34.13 18.15
CA GLN A 615 34.51 35.20 19.14
C GLN A 615 33.40 36.26 19.00
N ALA A 616 33.08 36.65 17.76
CA ALA A 616 32.12 37.72 17.47
C ALA A 616 30.69 37.42 17.95
N THR A 617 30.28 36.16 17.88
CA THR A 617 28.96 35.69 18.32
C THR A 617 28.99 35.24 19.78
N ARG A 618 30.07 34.61 20.24
CA ARG A 618 30.26 34.19 21.64
C ARG A 618 30.12 35.35 22.61
N ASP A 619 30.74 36.50 22.31
CA ASP A 619 30.61 37.69 23.16
C ASP A 619 29.16 38.14 23.33
N VAL A 620 28.39 38.17 22.23
CA VAL A 620 26.96 38.55 22.26
C VAL A 620 26.15 37.53 23.05
N ILE A 621 26.36 36.22 22.80
CA ILE A 621 25.65 35.14 23.50
C ILE A 621 25.90 35.22 25.01
N ILE A 622 27.15 35.38 25.44
CA ILE A 622 27.53 35.33 26.86
C ILE A 622 27.15 36.62 27.60
N LYS A 623 27.37 37.80 26.99
CA LYS A 623 27.28 39.10 27.67
C LYS A 623 25.94 39.80 27.46
N ASP A 624 25.36 39.65 26.27
CA ASP A 624 24.20 40.44 25.84
C ASP A 624 22.89 39.64 25.85
N THR A 625 22.92 38.35 26.20
CA THR A 625 21.71 37.49 26.23
C THR A 625 21.59 36.67 27.51
N GLN A 626 20.42 36.02 27.68
CA GLN A 626 20.17 35.05 28.74
C GLN A 626 20.41 33.59 28.30
N ALA A 627 21.03 33.37 27.13
CA ALA A 627 21.23 32.03 26.57
C ALA A 627 21.96 31.08 27.53
N PRO A 628 23.05 31.47 28.24
CA PRO A 628 23.74 30.56 29.15
C PRO A 628 22.86 30.07 30.32
N ALA A 629 22.00 30.95 30.87
CA ALA A 629 21.06 30.56 31.91
C ALA A 629 20.02 29.55 31.38
N TYR A 630 19.48 29.82 30.20
CA TYR A 630 18.49 28.94 29.56
C TYR A 630 19.08 27.56 29.22
N LEU A 631 20.32 27.51 28.72
CA LEU A 631 21.02 26.25 28.45
C LEU A 631 21.27 25.42 29.73
N ILE A 632 21.50 26.08 30.88
CA ILE A 632 21.60 25.40 32.19
C ILE A 632 20.27 24.74 32.56
N ASP A 633 19.15 25.43 32.35
CA ASP A 633 17.82 24.86 32.62
C ASP A 633 17.57 23.63 31.74
N LEU A 634 17.92 23.72 30.45
CA LEU A 634 17.76 22.63 29.46
C LEU A 634 18.75 21.48 29.59
N MET A 635 19.80 21.60 30.40
CA MET A 635 20.70 20.48 30.69
C MET A 635 19.95 19.31 31.38
N HIS A 636 18.76 19.59 31.92
CA HIS A 636 17.86 18.64 32.58
C HIS A 636 16.64 18.26 31.71
N ASP A 637 16.64 18.63 30.43
CA ASP A 637 15.51 18.38 29.54
C ASP A 637 15.19 16.88 29.42
N LYS A 638 13.94 16.51 29.11
CA LYS A 638 13.55 15.10 28.92
C LYS A 638 14.20 14.50 27.67
N ASN A 639 14.41 15.31 26.64
CA ASN A 639 15.01 14.92 25.38
C ASN A 639 16.54 14.77 25.52
N ALA A 640 17.04 13.57 25.24
CA ALA A 640 18.46 13.25 25.41
C ALA A 640 19.38 14.05 24.49
N GLU A 641 18.90 14.40 23.29
CA GLU A 641 19.70 15.16 22.33
C GLU A 641 19.81 16.62 22.72
N ILE A 642 18.71 17.24 23.19
CA ILE A 642 18.73 18.60 23.75
C ILE A 642 19.74 18.68 24.90
N ARG A 643 19.67 17.75 25.86
CA ARG A 643 20.63 17.70 26.98
C ARG A 643 22.07 17.66 26.48
N LYS A 644 22.35 16.82 25.49
CA LYS A 644 23.71 16.62 24.97
C LYS A 644 24.25 17.85 24.24
N VAL A 645 23.46 18.49 23.37
CA VAL A 645 23.90 19.69 22.66
C VAL A 645 24.04 20.87 23.64
N CYS A 646 23.12 21.00 24.61
CA CYS A 646 23.25 21.96 25.71
C CYS A 646 24.54 21.77 26.49
N ASP A 647 24.82 20.54 26.95
CA ASP A 647 25.98 20.22 27.77
C ASP A 647 27.30 20.59 27.06
N ASN A 648 27.42 20.21 25.78
CA ASN A 648 28.55 20.56 24.94
C ASN A 648 28.70 22.07 24.74
N THR A 649 27.58 22.79 24.58
CA THR A 649 27.58 24.25 24.39
C THR A 649 28.02 24.95 25.68
N LEU A 650 27.53 24.49 26.84
CA LEU A 650 27.90 25.01 28.15
C LEU A 650 29.39 24.77 28.47
N ASP A 651 29.94 23.62 28.10
CA ASP A 651 31.37 23.34 28.28
C ASP A 651 32.24 24.34 27.52
N ILE A 652 31.87 24.64 26.27
CA ILE A 652 32.56 25.67 25.48
C ILE A 652 32.43 27.03 26.17
N ILE A 653 31.22 27.42 26.62
CA ILE A 653 31.03 28.69 27.34
C ILE A 653 31.89 28.76 28.60
N ALA A 654 31.96 27.67 29.37
CA ALA A 654 32.73 27.58 30.61
C ALA A 654 34.25 27.73 30.39
N GLU A 655 34.76 27.32 29.22
CA GLU A 655 36.17 27.51 28.84
C GLU A 655 36.52 28.99 28.57
N TYR A 656 35.55 29.78 28.08
CA TYR A 656 35.79 31.16 27.62
C TYR A 656 35.30 32.25 28.58
N ASP A 657 34.49 31.94 29.59
CA ASP A 657 34.03 32.88 30.61
C ASP A 657 34.13 32.29 32.03
N GLU A 658 34.96 32.88 32.88
CA GLU A 658 35.25 32.37 34.23
C GLU A 658 34.05 32.49 35.19
N GLU A 659 33.17 33.47 35.00
CA GLU A 659 32.00 33.65 35.87
C GLU A 659 30.94 32.59 35.54
N TRP A 660 30.63 32.42 34.26
CA TRP A 660 29.73 31.37 33.78
C TRP A 660 30.33 29.98 34.02
N GLY A 661 31.63 29.79 33.85
CA GLY A 661 32.31 28.52 34.13
C GLY A 661 32.09 28.05 35.57
N ARG A 662 32.22 28.96 36.56
CA ARG A 662 31.90 28.63 37.96
C ARG A 662 30.42 28.30 38.19
N LYS A 663 29.51 29.04 37.55
CA LYS A 663 28.05 28.80 37.67
C LYS A 663 27.67 27.44 37.07
N ILE A 664 28.12 27.16 35.85
CA ILE A 664 27.88 25.91 35.12
C ILE A 664 28.42 24.72 35.92
N GLN A 665 29.67 24.80 36.41
CA GLN A 665 30.27 23.74 37.22
C GLN A 665 29.48 23.49 38.51
N SER A 666 29.01 24.55 39.19
CA SER A 666 28.19 24.43 40.39
C SER A 666 26.86 23.73 40.10
N GLU A 667 26.17 24.06 39.01
CA GLU A 667 24.90 23.42 38.65
C GLU A 667 25.09 21.97 38.20
N LYS A 668 26.11 21.67 37.40
CA LYS A 668 26.50 20.29 37.06
C LYS A 668 26.77 19.45 38.30
N PHE A 669 27.49 20.00 39.29
CA PHE A 669 27.77 19.33 40.55
C PHE A 669 26.51 19.10 41.39
N ARG A 670 25.64 20.11 41.54
CA ARG A 670 24.36 19.98 42.24
C ARG A 670 23.50 18.88 41.63
N TRP A 671 23.45 18.83 40.32
CA TRP A 671 22.68 17.83 39.58
C TRP A 671 23.20 16.42 39.80
N HIS A 672 24.51 16.21 39.61
CA HIS A 672 25.14 14.91 39.86
C HIS A 672 24.83 14.39 41.26
N ASN A 673 24.93 15.27 42.26
CA ASN A 673 24.62 14.92 43.64
C ASN A 673 23.12 14.69 43.88
N SER A 674 22.23 15.41 43.20
CA SER A 674 20.78 15.19 43.29
C SER A 674 20.39 13.81 42.77
N GLN A 675 20.92 13.39 41.63
CA GLN A 675 20.71 12.03 41.10
C GLN A 675 21.26 10.95 42.03
N TRP A 676 22.44 11.20 42.61
CA TRP A 676 23.03 10.30 43.60
C TRP A 676 22.17 10.19 44.86
N LEU A 677 21.65 11.31 45.37
CA LEU A 677 20.75 11.35 46.53
C LEU A 677 19.45 10.59 46.25
N GLU A 678 18.84 10.78 45.09
CA GLU A 678 17.63 10.04 44.67
C GLU A 678 17.89 8.53 44.56
N MET A 679 19.05 8.12 44.04
CA MET A 679 19.47 6.72 44.01
C MET A 679 19.64 6.14 45.42
N VAL A 680 20.22 6.91 46.34
CA VAL A 680 20.42 6.50 47.75
C VAL A 680 19.07 6.40 48.49
N ASP A 681 18.15 7.34 48.26
CA ASP A 681 16.84 7.37 48.90
C ASP A 681 15.92 6.25 48.38
N ASN A 682 15.96 5.96 47.07
CA ASN A 682 15.25 4.82 46.47
C ASN A 682 15.80 3.46 46.93
N ARG A 683 17.09 3.38 47.25
CA ARG A 683 17.69 2.19 47.89
C ARG A 683 17.29 2.07 49.36
N ALA A 684 17.08 3.18 50.07
CA ALA A 684 16.62 3.18 51.45
C ALA A 684 15.13 2.80 51.60
N MET A 685 14.31 3.00 50.56
CA MET A 685 12.87 2.66 50.55
C MET A 685 12.54 1.27 49.97
N GLY A 686 13.52 0.57 49.37
CA GLY A 686 13.31 -0.68 48.62
C GLY A 686 13.51 -1.99 49.41
N GLU A 687 13.99 -1.94 50.66
CA GLU A 687 14.29 -3.14 51.46
C GLU A 687 13.79 -3.02 52.91
N ASP A 688 12.48 -2.88 53.11
CA ASP A 688 11.82 -3.36 54.34
C ASP A 688 11.36 -4.81 54.09
N GLY A 689 12.32 -5.73 54.03
CA GLY A 689 12.05 -7.12 53.67
C GLY A 689 13.24 -8.06 53.72
N GLU A 690 14.02 -8.03 54.81
CA GLU A 690 14.75 -9.15 55.44
C GLU A 690 16.22 -8.85 55.82
N PRO A 691 16.63 -9.24 57.05
CA PRO A 691 17.93 -8.89 57.61
C PRO A 691 19.01 -9.88 57.16
N PHE A 692 19.89 -9.49 56.23
CA PHE A 692 21.06 -10.30 55.91
C PHE A 692 22.28 -9.91 56.76
N MET A 693 22.36 -10.64 57.88
CA MET A 693 23.57 -11.25 58.45
C MET A 693 24.92 -10.69 58.01
N TYR A 694 25.56 -9.99 58.94
CA TYR A 694 27.00 -9.75 58.96
C TYR A 694 27.78 -11.06 58.80
N GLY A 695 28.57 -11.15 57.74
CA GLY A 695 29.73 -12.04 57.67
C GLY A 695 30.84 -11.45 58.55
N ASP A 696 31.04 -12.11 59.67
CA ASP A 696 32.11 -11.92 60.66
C ASP A 696 33.50 -12.00 60.01
N ASP A 697 34.15 -10.86 59.82
CA ASP A 697 35.60 -10.72 59.90
C ASP A 697 35.87 -9.38 60.62
N GLY A 698 36.29 -9.49 61.87
CA GLY A 698 36.34 -8.39 62.81
C GLY A 698 37.36 -7.29 62.47
N GLU A 699 36.90 -6.05 62.55
CA GLU A 699 37.53 -4.92 63.27
C GLU A 699 36.45 -3.83 63.48
N PRO A 700 36.45 -3.07 64.59
CA PRO A 700 35.30 -2.29 65.05
C PRO A 700 35.02 -1.07 64.18
N PHE A 701 33.72 -0.82 63.94
CA PHE A 701 33.19 0.51 63.66
C PHE A 701 33.69 1.49 64.72
N MET A 702 34.63 2.37 64.35
CA MET A 702 34.80 3.77 64.78
C MET A 702 36.28 4.16 64.73
N HIS A 703 36.75 4.60 63.57
CA HIS A 703 37.78 5.64 63.55
C HIS A 703 37.56 6.66 62.43
N ASN A 704 37.56 7.92 62.84
CA ASN A 704 37.38 9.14 62.06
C ASN A 704 38.41 9.24 60.93
N GLY A 705 38.03 8.86 59.72
CA GLY A 705 38.76 9.13 58.48
C GLY A 705 37.77 9.57 57.41
N ASP A 706 38.09 10.67 56.74
CA ASP A 706 37.24 11.37 55.78
C ASP A 706 36.73 10.42 54.67
N ILE A 707 35.43 10.46 54.38
CA ILE A 707 34.78 9.55 53.41
C ILE A 707 35.25 9.82 51.96
N LEU A 708 36.01 10.90 51.76
CA LEU A 708 36.52 11.40 50.49
C LEU A 708 37.80 10.70 49.99
N GLU A 709 38.43 9.80 50.76
CA GLU A 709 39.70 9.15 50.36
C GLU A 709 39.57 7.70 49.85
N ARG A 710 38.36 7.19 49.57
CA ARG A 710 38.20 5.86 48.96
C ARG A 710 38.39 5.92 47.43
N PRO A 711 39.39 5.21 46.84
CA PRO A 711 39.65 5.23 45.39
C PRO A 711 38.55 4.61 44.53
N ASP A 712 37.64 3.86 45.14
CA ASP A 712 36.62 3.06 44.43
C ASP A 712 35.39 3.88 44.00
N LEU A 713 35.35 5.19 44.30
CA LEU A 713 34.28 6.11 43.89
C LEU A 713 34.50 6.76 42.51
N PHE A 714 35.66 6.55 41.87
CA PHE A 714 36.02 7.26 40.63
C PHE A 714 36.07 6.43 39.35
N TYR A 715 35.96 5.10 39.41
CA TYR A 715 35.99 4.28 38.20
C TYR A 715 35.11 3.04 38.30
N SER A 716 33.91 3.11 37.72
CA SER A 716 33.20 1.95 37.15
C SER A 716 32.06 2.41 36.22
N ALA A 717 32.42 2.71 34.97
CA ALA A 717 31.57 2.48 33.81
C ALA A 717 32.48 2.00 32.68
N GLY A 718 32.10 0.89 32.04
CA GLY A 718 32.92 0.06 31.18
C GLY A 718 33.65 0.80 30.06
N THR A 719 34.93 0.49 29.98
CA THR A 719 35.84 0.77 28.86
C THR A 719 35.60 -0.24 27.74
N GLU A 720 35.14 0.21 26.57
CA GLU A 720 35.72 -0.23 25.30
C GLU A 720 36.47 0.97 24.71
N GLY A 721 37.73 0.72 24.35
CA GLY A 721 38.80 1.71 24.41
C GLY A 721 38.73 2.86 23.40
N VAL A 722 39.10 4.05 23.88
CA VAL A 722 39.59 5.18 23.09
C VAL A 722 40.91 5.63 23.72
N PRO A 723 42.02 5.74 22.97
CA PRO A 723 43.31 6.10 23.54
C PRO A 723 43.34 7.57 23.97
N HIS A 724 44.01 7.83 25.10
CA HIS A 724 44.31 9.16 25.64
C HIS A 724 44.82 10.11 24.56
N LEU A 725 44.14 11.24 24.37
CA LEU A 725 44.58 12.36 23.54
C LEU A 725 45.18 13.45 24.43
N GLU A 726 46.49 13.67 24.27
CA GLU A 726 47.17 14.88 24.72
C GLU A 726 46.58 16.13 24.02
N PRO A 727 46.72 17.34 24.58
CA PRO A 727 46.15 18.55 24.01
C PRO A 727 46.87 18.90 22.70
N LEU A 728 46.16 18.78 21.57
CA LEU A 728 46.64 19.23 20.26
C LEU A 728 46.21 20.69 20.00
N PRO A 729 46.98 21.46 19.20
CA PRO A 729 46.74 22.89 18.98
C PRO A 729 45.44 23.16 18.20
N HIS A 730 45.00 24.43 18.25
CA HIS A 730 43.79 25.04 17.67
C HIS A 730 43.33 24.62 16.25
N GLU A 731 44.08 23.84 15.47
CA GLU A 731 43.73 23.43 14.10
C GLU A 731 42.69 22.29 14.00
N ASN A 732 42.30 21.65 15.11
CA ASN A 732 41.35 20.51 15.10
C ASN A 732 39.89 20.84 15.52
N ALA A 733 39.55 22.11 15.75
CA ALA A 733 38.17 22.51 16.06
C ALA A 733 37.18 22.11 14.94
N HIS A 734 37.61 22.21 13.67
CA HIS A 734 36.82 21.76 12.52
C HIS A 734 36.50 20.26 12.58
N LYS A 735 37.41 19.40 13.06
CA LYS A 735 37.19 17.95 13.08
C LYS A 735 36.12 17.51 14.08
N ARG A 736 36.03 18.20 15.24
CA ARG A 736 34.95 17.98 16.23
C ARG A 736 33.59 18.50 15.73
N ALA A 737 33.57 19.60 14.98
CA ALA A 737 32.36 20.09 14.31
C ALA A 737 31.86 19.12 13.22
N TYR A 738 32.79 18.47 12.49
CA TYR A 738 32.50 17.44 11.48
C TYR A 738 32.00 16.12 12.09
N GLU A 739 32.52 15.66 13.23
CA GLU A 739 31.98 14.44 13.89
C GLU A 739 30.55 14.66 14.44
N CYS A 740 30.19 15.92 14.70
CA CYS A 740 28.83 16.33 15.09
C CYS A 740 27.86 16.49 13.91
N SER A 741 28.33 16.55 12.65
CA SER A 741 27.43 16.62 11.48
C SER A 741 26.62 15.32 11.27
N THR A 742 27.07 14.22 11.87
CA THR A 742 26.34 12.94 11.96
C THR A 742 25.00 13.07 12.72
N TYR A 743 24.82 14.08 13.59
CA TYR A 743 23.57 14.31 14.34
C TYR A 743 22.48 14.98 13.49
N ARG A 744 22.87 15.67 12.41
CA ARG A 744 21.95 16.21 11.38
C ARG A 744 21.17 15.09 10.66
N PHE A 745 21.80 13.91 10.56
CA PHE A 745 21.30 12.74 9.82
C PHE A 745 20.16 11.98 10.51
N LEU A 746 20.07 12.00 11.85
CA LEU A 746 19.01 11.26 12.55
C LEU A 746 17.66 11.99 12.51
N TRP A 747 17.65 13.33 12.52
CA TRP A 747 16.45 14.13 12.76
C TRP A 747 15.78 14.70 11.50
N MET A 748 16.53 14.94 10.41
CA MET A 748 15.92 15.22 9.10
C MET A 748 15.03 14.07 8.60
N SER A 749 15.27 12.84 9.09
CA SER A 749 14.40 11.68 8.84
C SER A 749 13.03 11.79 9.52
N THR A 750 12.92 12.55 10.61
CA THR A 750 11.71 12.70 11.43
C THR A 750 10.83 13.85 10.94
N VAL A 751 11.43 14.96 10.49
CA VAL A 751 10.69 16.08 9.83
C VAL A 751 10.04 15.59 8.53
N SER A 752 10.71 14.67 7.81
CA SER A 752 10.11 14.02 6.64
C SER A 752 8.93 13.07 6.96
N ARG A 753 8.64 12.75 8.24
CA ARG A 753 7.49 11.90 8.61
C ARG A 753 6.21 12.68 8.92
N LYS A 754 6.29 13.91 9.44
CA LYS A 754 5.09 14.71 9.81
C LYS A 754 4.35 15.32 8.60
N CYS A 755 5.03 15.51 7.47
CA CYS A 755 4.45 16.06 6.25
C CYS A 755 3.64 15.06 5.38
N PHE A 756 3.55 13.77 5.75
CA PHE A 756 3.00 12.73 4.86
C PHE A 756 1.65 12.13 5.28
N ASP A 757 1.03 12.62 6.35
CA ASP A 757 -0.30 12.17 6.79
C ASP A 757 -1.47 12.82 6.00
N SER A 758 -1.19 13.58 4.92
CA SER A 758 -2.20 14.29 4.11
C SER A 758 -2.28 13.89 2.63
N VAL A 759 -1.66 12.78 2.22
CA VAL A 759 -1.83 12.20 0.85
C VAL A 759 -2.54 10.86 0.91
#